data_AF-A0A1M7GJB3-F1
#
_entry.id   AF-A0A1M7GJB3-F1
#
_cell.length_a   1.000
_cell.length_b   1.000
_cell.length_c   1.000
_cell.angle_alpha   90.00
_cell.angle_beta   90.00
_cell.angle_gamma   90.00
#
_symmetry.space_group_name_H-M   'P 1'
#
loop_
_entity.id
_entity.type
_entity.pdbx_description
1 polymer ?
#
loop_
_entity_poly.entity_id
_entity_poly.type
_entity_poly.pdbx_seq_one_letter_code
_entity_poly.pdbx_strand_id
1 'polypeptide(L)'
;MGKIITDGGADVGGIFGTCSNCTATNCENYGEIILDGKDNSKTANVGGILGNWGSAINCRNYGNITIDSVGSPTVGGIAGLGTVQGCVNKGAITVNTRSTSKVGGIGGQTSAYYSLNEGRVVVNLAGIGEECYAAGITATISSTTRLGGNINKGTIIVNGGNGDAHVYPLHGVSADGKSTRAKAVAGSISLSDSIVNNGRLTAGSTLKNNKDTVAQCAFFDKDIYRVDDDSLGFGISTAEMETIEFAYRLNTCNGLVKNSGYWSQHGDNYPVMSDQDNHAIYKVIFKDSSRVINIKTYKIGESLTNYEGVIIDMPEAPDPSDADEDLKFGYWAYENQVIDENTIINGDYTVYATYVPKNSVVETLAFKTETGDVFAKYVISDKMVEITLPNAPSKNGYEFLGWYNGNQFVGAAGAKIVPNGLSVLNAKYETILYKISFISRTDTLQTGSFAYGDMPEYKGEKPTCAELGYEFDGWMPIVAAVSADKSYYARCSKNGAGISSSSSEQPSSSSEIASNSSSSLGDETSSSSTIASSSSEAESSSSAKSESSSSSKVNSSSSKGTDIAWNTVQPMFNLAVNGMTLTLSNTQGGVVRIFDALGHMVAAKSIASATTSITLQTPGNYIVRVNGASRSVILK
;
A
#
# COMPACT_ATOMS: atom_id res chain seq x y z
N MET A 1 -4.78 -25.06 8.55
CA MET A 1 -5.44 -23.82 8.05
C MET A 1 -6.86 -24.18 7.66
N GLY A 2 -7.83 -23.29 7.91
CA GLY A 2 -9.22 -23.51 7.54
C GLY A 2 -9.42 -23.49 6.02
N LYS A 3 -10.43 -24.22 5.54
CA LYS A 3 -10.80 -24.28 4.13
C LYS A 3 -12.32 -24.20 4.01
N ILE A 4 -12.81 -23.32 3.15
CA ILE A 4 -14.23 -23.27 2.78
C ILE A 4 -14.36 -23.97 1.43
N ILE A 5 -15.18 -25.02 1.39
CA ILE A 5 -15.53 -25.73 0.15
C ILE A 5 -17.04 -25.67 0.02
N THR A 6 -17.53 -25.15 -1.09
CA THR A 6 -18.97 -25.16 -1.41
C THR A 6 -19.20 -25.55 -2.86
N ASP A 7 -20.39 -26.12 -3.12
CA ASP A 7 -20.89 -26.30 -4.46
C ASP A 7 -21.41 -24.97 -5.04
N GLY A 8 -21.50 -24.89 -6.37
CA GLY A 8 -21.78 -23.66 -7.10
C GLY A 8 -23.11 -22.99 -6.72
N GLY A 9 -23.13 -21.65 -6.71
CA GLY A 9 -24.32 -20.82 -6.56
C GLY A 9 -24.56 -20.16 -5.19
N ALA A 10 -23.59 -20.24 -4.28
CA ALA A 10 -23.60 -19.50 -3.02
C ALA A 10 -22.67 -18.28 -3.08
N ASP A 11 -23.07 -17.19 -2.41
CA ASP A 11 -22.17 -16.07 -2.13
C ASP A 11 -21.22 -16.47 -0.99
N VAL A 12 -19.91 -16.34 -1.22
CA VAL A 12 -18.89 -16.81 -0.29
C VAL A 12 -17.93 -15.71 0.09
N GLY A 13 -17.81 -15.47 1.39
CA GLY A 13 -16.74 -14.69 1.98
C GLY A 13 -16.03 -15.50 3.05
N GLY A 14 -14.72 -15.31 3.18
CA GLY A 14 -13.97 -15.91 4.29
C GLY A 14 -14.46 -15.47 5.67
N ILE A 15 -15.09 -14.28 5.75
CA ILE A 15 -15.71 -13.76 6.96
C ILE A 15 -17.24 -13.68 6.82
N PHE A 16 -17.75 -13.06 5.75
CA PHE A 16 -19.19 -12.93 5.50
C PHE A 16 -19.57 -13.38 4.08
N GLY A 17 -20.46 -14.35 3.96
CA GLY A 17 -21.07 -14.76 2.68
C GLY A 17 -21.89 -13.63 2.04
N THR A 18 -23.10 -13.40 2.54
CA THR A 18 -23.95 -12.27 2.13
C THR A 18 -24.21 -11.38 3.34
N CYS A 19 -23.99 -10.07 3.23
CA CYS A 19 -24.49 -9.15 4.24
C CYS A 19 -24.78 -7.73 3.71
N SER A 20 -26.05 -7.31 3.83
CA SER A 20 -26.52 -6.03 3.30
C SER A 20 -26.10 -4.79 4.12
N ASN A 21 -25.81 -4.93 5.42
CA ASN A 21 -25.48 -3.82 6.34
C ASN A 21 -24.34 -4.17 7.31
N CYS A 22 -23.40 -5.01 6.89
CA CYS A 22 -22.23 -5.34 7.72
C CYS A 22 -21.02 -4.50 7.33
N THR A 23 -20.19 -4.22 8.33
CA THR A 23 -18.85 -3.70 8.12
C THR A 23 -17.86 -4.65 8.77
N ALA A 24 -16.98 -5.26 7.98
CA ALA A 24 -15.80 -5.96 8.45
C ALA A 24 -14.68 -4.93 8.63
N THR A 25 -14.17 -4.79 9.85
CA THR A 25 -13.11 -3.83 10.17
C THR A 25 -11.93 -4.55 10.80
N ASN A 26 -10.73 -4.33 10.28
CA ASN A 26 -9.48 -4.93 10.77
C ASN A 26 -9.53 -6.48 10.79
N CYS A 27 -10.22 -7.10 9.83
CA CYS A 27 -10.31 -8.56 9.72
C CYS A 27 -9.24 -9.12 8.79
N GLU A 28 -8.77 -10.33 9.08
CA GLU A 28 -7.78 -11.02 8.25
C GLU A 28 -8.28 -12.43 7.90
N ASN A 29 -8.19 -12.80 6.61
CA ASN A 29 -8.46 -14.16 6.15
C ASN A 29 -7.17 -14.85 5.70
N TYR A 30 -6.88 -16.01 6.30
CA TYR A 30 -5.79 -16.91 5.88
C TYR A 30 -6.30 -18.21 5.27
N GLY A 31 -7.62 -18.45 5.33
CA GLY A 31 -8.24 -19.68 4.87
C GLY A 31 -8.38 -19.72 3.35
N GLU A 32 -8.25 -20.92 2.78
CA GLU A 32 -8.49 -21.15 1.36
C GLU A 32 -9.99 -21.21 1.08
N ILE A 33 -10.42 -20.57 -0.01
CA ILE A 33 -11.80 -20.60 -0.51
C ILE A 33 -11.80 -21.36 -1.83
N ILE A 34 -12.56 -22.45 -1.88
CA ILE A 34 -12.75 -23.24 -3.10
C ILE A 34 -14.24 -23.33 -3.42
N LEU A 35 -14.62 -22.86 -4.61
CA LEU A 35 -15.89 -23.22 -5.23
C LEU A 35 -15.63 -24.29 -6.29
N ASP A 36 -16.23 -25.46 -6.12
CA ASP A 36 -16.28 -26.50 -7.13
C ASP A 36 -17.73 -26.62 -7.64
N GLY A 37 -18.06 -25.79 -8.63
CA GLY A 37 -19.37 -25.77 -9.26
C GLY A 37 -19.51 -26.91 -10.28
N LYS A 38 -20.63 -27.63 -10.23
CA LYS A 38 -21.03 -28.56 -11.32
C LYS A 38 -22.17 -27.99 -12.17
N ASP A 39 -22.66 -26.81 -11.80
CA ASP A 39 -23.85 -26.18 -12.37
C ASP A 39 -23.51 -24.76 -12.85
N ASN A 40 -23.37 -24.64 -14.17
CA ASN A 40 -23.05 -23.37 -14.85
C ASN A 40 -24.27 -22.42 -14.92
N SER A 41 -25.43 -22.79 -14.38
CA SER A 41 -26.62 -21.91 -14.36
C SER A 41 -26.67 -20.96 -13.17
N LYS A 42 -25.84 -21.18 -12.13
CA LYS A 42 -25.86 -20.40 -10.89
C LYS A 42 -24.72 -19.40 -10.83
N THR A 43 -25.05 -18.15 -10.47
CA THR A 43 -24.08 -17.08 -10.21
C THR A 43 -23.52 -17.16 -8.79
N ALA A 44 -22.27 -16.76 -8.61
CA ALA A 44 -21.66 -16.66 -7.28
C ALA A 44 -20.85 -15.37 -7.14
N ASN A 45 -21.01 -14.69 -6.00
CA ASN A 45 -20.10 -13.61 -5.59
C ASN A 45 -19.13 -14.14 -4.55
N VAL A 46 -17.83 -14.01 -4.81
CA VAL A 46 -16.78 -14.58 -3.96
C VAL A 46 -15.77 -13.53 -3.57
N GLY A 47 -15.45 -13.46 -2.28
CA GLY A 47 -14.36 -12.64 -1.76
C GLY A 47 -13.59 -13.30 -0.63
N GLY A 48 -12.34 -12.91 -0.42
CA GLY A 48 -11.56 -13.39 0.71
C GLY A 48 -12.15 -12.95 2.06
N ILE A 49 -12.87 -11.84 2.10
CA ILE A 49 -13.53 -11.30 3.29
C ILE A 49 -15.06 -11.32 3.11
N LEU A 50 -15.57 -10.72 2.02
CA LEU A 50 -16.99 -10.54 1.74
C LEU A 50 -17.40 -11.21 0.44
N GLY A 51 -18.43 -12.04 0.44
CA GLY A 51 -19.02 -12.53 -0.81
C GLY A 51 -19.83 -11.43 -1.49
N ASN A 52 -20.96 -11.06 -0.89
CA ASN A 52 -21.94 -10.14 -1.45
C ASN A 52 -22.43 -9.09 -0.45
N TRP A 53 -22.39 -7.83 -0.89
CA TRP A 53 -22.74 -6.62 -0.14
C TRP A 53 -21.88 -6.38 1.12
N GLY A 54 -22.08 -5.21 1.73
CA GLY A 54 -21.35 -4.77 2.91
C GLY A 54 -20.07 -3.99 2.60
N SER A 55 -19.31 -3.71 3.65
CA SER A 55 -18.09 -2.90 3.62
C SER A 55 -16.92 -3.63 4.29
N ALA A 56 -15.77 -3.68 3.61
CA ALA A 56 -14.51 -4.13 4.19
C ALA A 56 -13.60 -2.92 4.39
N ILE A 57 -13.18 -2.68 5.63
CA ILE A 57 -12.33 -1.56 6.02
C ILE A 57 -11.07 -2.13 6.70
N ASN A 58 -9.90 -1.76 6.20
CA ASN A 58 -8.61 -2.17 6.75
C ASN A 58 -8.45 -3.70 6.91
N CYS A 59 -9.05 -4.47 6.00
CA CYS A 59 -9.02 -5.92 6.02
C CYS A 59 -7.90 -6.49 5.13
N ARG A 60 -7.45 -7.71 5.42
CA ARG A 60 -6.40 -8.38 4.64
C ARG A 60 -6.80 -9.79 4.24
N ASN A 61 -6.61 -10.14 2.97
CA ASN A 61 -6.75 -11.51 2.51
C ASN A 61 -5.38 -12.10 2.13
N TYR A 62 -4.99 -13.16 2.81
CA TYR A 62 -3.82 -13.99 2.50
C TYR A 62 -4.22 -15.34 1.89
N GLY A 63 -5.48 -15.75 2.07
CA GLY A 63 -6.01 -17.01 1.57
C GLY A 63 -6.19 -17.03 0.06
N ASN A 64 -5.93 -18.17 -0.56
CA ASN A 64 -6.16 -18.37 -1.99
C ASN A 64 -7.66 -18.58 -2.27
N ILE A 65 -8.10 -18.09 -3.44
CA ILE A 65 -9.46 -18.26 -3.94
C ILE A 65 -9.38 -19.05 -5.25
N THR A 66 -10.00 -20.21 -5.28
CA THR A 66 -10.06 -21.07 -6.48
C THR A 66 -11.51 -21.32 -6.85
N ILE A 67 -11.89 -21.01 -8.08
CA ILE A 67 -13.23 -21.20 -8.61
C ILE A 67 -13.15 -22.13 -9.81
N ASP A 68 -13.83 -23.27 -9.75
CA ASP A 68 -13.95 -24.23 -10.84
C ASP A 68 -15.41 -24.34 -11.29
N SER A 69 -15.67 -24.11 -12.58
CA SER A 69 -16.95 -24.45 -13.26
C SER A 69 -18.23 -23.86 -12.63
N VAL A 70 -18.25 -22.55 -12.40
CA VAL A 70 -19.43 -21.81 -11.90
C VAL A 70 -20.00 -20.90 -12.99
N GLY A 71 -21.33 -20.74 -13.01
CA GLY A 71 -22.02 -19.78 -13.88
C GLY A 71 -21.65 -18.35 -13.51
N SER A 72 -21.22 -17.57 -14.48
CA SER A 72 -20.87 -16.14 -14.40
C SER A 72 -20.38 -15.58 -13.04
N PRO A 73 -19.19 -16.01 -12.55
CA PRO A 73 -18.72 -15.65 -11.21
C PRO A 73 -18.24 -14.20 -11.13
N THR A 74 -18.51 -13.56 -9.98
CA THR A 74 -17.97 -12.24 -9.61
C THR A 74 -17.03 -12.39 -8.42
N VAL A 75 -15.74 -12.19 -8.65
CA VAL A 75 -14.69 -12.61 -7.71
C VAL A 75 -13.77 -11.44 -7.39
N GLY A 76 -13.50 -11.23 -6.10
CA GLY A 76 -12.50 -10.29 -5.61
C GLY A 76 -11.57 -10.95 -4.60
N GLY A 77 -10.33 -10.47 -4.47
CA GLY A 77 -9.47 -10.93 -3.38
C GLY A 77 -9.99 -10.54 -2.00
N ILE A 78 -10.70 -9.42 -1.91
CA ILE A 78 -11.36 -8.95 -0.68
C ILE A 78 -12.87 -9.16 -0.75
N ALA A 79 -13.51 -8.67 -1.82
CA ALA A 79 -14.96 -8.68 -1.93
C ALA A 79 -15.47 -9.05 -3.33
N GLY A 80 -16.44 -9.95 -3.44
CA GLY A 80 -17.13 -10.17 -4.73
C GLY A 80 -17.89 -8.90 -5.14
N LEU A 81 -18.84 -8.50 -4.30
CA LEU A 81 -19.61 -7.25 -4.40
C LEU A 81 -19.56 -6.47 -3.09
N GLY A 82 -19.45 -5.15 -3.17
CA GLY A 82 -19.51 -4.28 -1.98
C GLY A 82 -18.60 -3.06 -2.04
N THR A 83 -18.20 -2.58 -0.86
CA THR A 83 -17.26 -1.47 -0.69
C THR A 83 -16.00 -1.93 0.00
N VAL A 84 -14.84 -1.51 -0.48
CA VAL A 84 -13.52 -1.87 0.05
C VAL A 84 -12.71 -0.60 0.30
N GLN A 85 -12.17 -0.46 1.50
CA GLN A 85 -11.35 0.70 1.88
C GLN A 85 -10.12 0.26 2.69
N GLY A 86 -8.92 0.71 2.31
CA GLY A 86 -7.70 0.43 3.07
C GLY A 86 -7.33 -1.06 3.13
N CYS A 87 -7.84 -1.89 2.22
CA CYS A 87 -7.68 -3.34 2.29
C CYS A 87 -6.51 -3.85 1.44
N VAL A 88 -5.98 -5.02 1.81
CA VAL A 88 -4.83 -5.64 1.11
C VAL A 88 -5.15 -7.08 0.71
N ASN A 89 -5.07 -7.39 -0.58
CA ASN A 89 -5.09 -8.77 -1.06
C ASN A 89 -3.67 -9.23 -1.39
N LYS A 90 -3.23 -10.32 -0.75
CA LYS A 90 -2.00 -11.06 -1.07
C LYS A 90 -2.28 -12.47 -1.59
N GLY A 91 -3.49 -12.99 -1.38
CA GLY A 91 -3.92 -14.30 -1.84
C GLY A 91 -4.00 -14.38 -3.37
N ALA A 92 -3.71 -15.56 -3.91
CA ALA A 92 -3.89 -15.83 -5.33
C ALA A 92 -5.36 -16.10 -5.65
N ILE A 93 -5.82 -15.60 -6.79
CA ILE A 93 -7.17 -15.82 -7.31
C ILE A 93 -7.04 -16.62 -8.62
N THR A 94 -7.63 -17.80 -8.67
CA THR A 94 -7.67 -18.66 -9.85
C THR A 94 -9.12 -18.95 -10.21
N VAL A 95 -9.54 -18.56 -11.41
CA VAL A 95 -10.90 -18.77 -11.90
C VAL A 95 -10.85 -19.58 -13.19
N ASN A 96 -11.34 -20.81 -13.13
CA ASN A 96 -11.51 -21.70 -14.26
C ASN A 96 -12.99 -21.71 -14.65
N THR A 97 -13.33 -21.05 -15.75
CA THR A 97 -14.72 -20.82 -16.14
C THR A 97 -14.99 -21.04 -17.63
N ARG A 98 -16.25 -21.36 -17.93
CA ARG A 98 -16.80 -21.46 -19.29
C ARG A 98 -17.87 -20.40 -19.56
N SER A 99 -18.02 -19.44 -18.65
CA SER A 99 -19.06 -18.41 -18.67
C SER A 99 -18.47 -17.04 -18.39
N THR A 100 -19.24 -15.99 -18.70
CA THR A 100 -18.83 -14.60 -18.51
C THR A 100 -18.40 -14.29 -17.08
N SER A 101 -17.16 -13.86 -16.85
CA SER A 101 -16.64 -13.69 -15.47
C SER A 101 -16.13 -12.28 -15.19
N LYS A 102 -16.19 -11.88 -13.91
CA LYS A 102 -15.71 -10.60 -13.40
C LYS A 102 -14.73 -10.87 -12.27
N VAL A 103 -13.44 -10.71 -12.50
CA VAL A 103 -12.38 -11.13 -11.57
C VAL A 103 -11.42 -9.98 -11.28
N GLY A 104 -11.50 -9.41 -10.08
CA GLY A 104 -10.60 -8.34 -9.64
C GLY A 104 -9.65 -8.80 -8.54
N GLY A 105 -8.44 -8.25 -8.50
CA GLY A 105 -7.49 -8.52 -7.40
C GLY A 105 -7.99 -8.03 -6.04
N ILE A 106 -8.75 -6.92 -6.00
CA ILE A 106 -9.44 -6.46 -4.78
C ILE A 106 -10.91 -6.84 -4.81
N GLY A 107 -11.61 -6.53 -5.90
CA GLY A 107 -13.05 -6.70 -5.97
C GLY A 107 -13.57 -7.12 -7.34
N GLY A 108 -14.60 -7.96 -7.39
CA GLY A 108 -15.24 -8.30 -8.67
C GLY A 108 -16.00 -7.09 -9.25
N GLN A 109 -16.89 -6.53 -8.44
CA GLN A 109 -17.60 -5.30 -8.75
C GLN A 109 -17.77 -4.48 -7.47
N THR A 110 -16.81 -3.59 -7.21
CA THR A 110 -16.72 -2.88 -5.92
C THR A 110 -16.35 -1.42 -6.09
N SER A 111 -16.77 -0.59 -5.13
CA SER A 111 -16.07 0.67 -4.87
C SER A 111 -14.83 0.35 -4.04
N ALA A 112 -13.65 0.73 -4.53
CA ALA A 112 -12.37 0.42 -3.90
C ALA A 112 -11.57 1.70 -3.66
N TYR A 113 -11.17 1.92 -2.41
CA TYR A 113 -10.38 3.06 -2.01
C TYR A 113 -9.12 2.59 -1.30
N TYR A 114 -8.00 3.25 -1.56
CA TYR A 114 -6.82 3.14 -0.70
C TYR A 114 -6.34 1.69 -0.53
N SER A 115 -6.62 0.83 -1.51
CA SER A 115 -6.45 -0.62 -1.38
C SER A 115 -5.32 -1.14 -2.26
N LEU A 116 -4.68 -2.21 -1.81
CA LEU A 116 -3.47 -2.77 -2.41
C LEU A 116 -3.69 -4.22 -2.83
N ASN A 117 -3.55 -4.51 -4.11
CA ASN A 117 -3.45 -5.88 -4.60
C ASN A 117 -1.97 -6.25 -4.84
N GLU A 118 -1.46 -7.20 -4.07
CA GLU A 118 -0.18 -7.90 -4.31
C GLU A 118 -0.42 -9.33 -4.84
N GLY A 119 -1.65 -9.84 -4.70
CA GLY A 119 -2.04 -11.16 -5.14
C GLY A 119 -2.10 -11.31 -6.66
N ARG A 120 -1.83 -12.52 -7.13
CA ARG A 120 -1.92 -12.89 -8.55
C ARG A 120 -3.36 -13.20 -8.93
N VAL A 121 -3.82 -12.69 -10.07
CA VAL A 121 -5.12 -13.02 -10.67
C VAL A 121 -4.90 -13.88 -11.91
N VAL A 122 -5.49 -15.07 -11.95
CA VAL A 122 -5.45 -16.00 -13.08
C VAL A 122 -6.86 -16.36 -13.49
N VAL A 123 -7.19 -16.14 -14.76
CA VAL A 123 -8.47 -16.58 -15.33
C VAL A 123 -8.18 -17.51 -16.51
N ASN A 124 -8.73 -18.72 -16.46
CA ASN A 124 -8.66 -19.68 -17.55
C ASN A 124 -10.05 -19.83 -18.16
N LEU A 125 -10.18 -19.42 -19.43
CA LEU A 125 -11.41 -19.38 -20.20
C LEU A 125 -11.46 -20.56 -21.17
N ALA A 126 -12.45 -21.43 -21.00
CA ALA A 126 -12.66 -22.59 -21.87
C ALA A 126 -13.94 -22.49 -22.73
N GLY A 127 -14.73 -21.42 -22.60
CA GLY A 127 -15.96 -21.17 -23.39
C GLY A 127 -15.70 -20.46 -24.72
N ILE A 128 -16.62 -20.60 -25.69
CA ILE A 128 -16.62 -19.89 -26.98
C ILE A 128 -17.71 -18.80 -26.92
N GLY A 129 -17.35 -17.53 -27.15
CA GLY A 129 -18.30 -16.41 -27.23
C GLY A 129 -18.69 -15.73 -25.91
N GLU A 130 -18.01 -16.08 -24.81
CA GLU A 130 -18.22 -15.47 -23.47
C GLU A 130 -17.19 -14.37 -23.20
N GLU A 131 -17.59 -13.35 -22.44
CA GLU A 131 -16.72 -12.21 -22.10
C GLU A 131 -15.99 -12.43 -20.77
N CYS A 132 -14.76 -11.95 -20.65
CA CYS A 132 -14.03 -11.98 -19.39
C CYS A 132 -13.55 -10.61 -19.02
N TYR A 133 -13.85 -10.18 -17.79
CA TYR A 133 -13.36 -8.93 -17.22
C TYR A 133 -12.39 -9.25 -16.10
N ALA A 134 -11.11 -9.02 -16.32
CA ALA A 134 -10.05 -9.24 -15.34
C ALA A 134 -9.33 -7.93 -15.00
N ALA A 135 -9.20 -7.59 -13.72
CA ALA A 135 -8.54 -6.35 -13.32
C ALA A 135 -7.71 -6.46 -12.03
N GLY A 136 -6.72 -5.57 -11.87
CA GLY A 136 -5.85 -5.59 -10.69
C GLY A 136 -6.56 -5.14 -9.42
N ILE A 137 -7.50 -4.21 -9.55
CA ILE A 137 -8.33 -3.70 -8.45
C ILE A 137 -9.77 -4.18 -8.61
N THR A 138 -10.54 -3.63 -9.56
CA THR A 138 -11.96 -3.97 -9.74
C THR A 138 -12.32 -4.35 -11.16
N ALA A 139 -12.91 -5.52 -11.38
CA ALA A 139 -13.15 -6.02 -12.74
C ALA A 139 -14.24 -5.25 -13.49
N THR A 140 -15.29 -4.81 -12.80
CA THR A 140 -16.34 -3.98 -13.40
C THR A 140 -16.74 -2.84 -12.48
N ILE A 141 -17.25 -1.77 -13.08
CA ILE A 141 -17.66 -0.54 -12.38
C ILE A 141 -19.09 -0.15 -12.78
N SER A 142 -19.68 0.78 -12.05
CA SER A 142 -21.00 1.37 -12.34
C SER A 142 -20.95 2.90 -12.17
N SER A 143 -22.02 3.60 -12.54
CA SER A 143 -22.13 5.05 -12.33
C SER A 143 -22.12 5.49 -10.86
N THR A 144 -22.36 4.58 -9.92
CA THR A 144 -22.28 4.83 -8.48
C THR A 144 -20.94 4.42 -7.88
N THR A 145 -20.10 3.74 -8.66
CA THR A 145 -18.79 3.28 -8.20
C THR A 145 -17.86 4.45 -7.98
N ARG A 146 -17.10 4.39 -6.89
CA ARG A 146 -16.06 5.35 -6.58
C ARG A 146 -14.73 4.62 -6.40
N LEU A 147 -13.68 5.18 -6.98
CA LEU A 147 -12.35 4.57 -6.99
C LEU A 147 -11.28 5.62 -6.70
N GLY A 148 -10.26 5.27 -5.93
CA GLY A 148 -9.09 6.12 -5.80
C GLY A 148 -8.07 5.66 -4.78
N GLY A 149 -6.81 6.05 -4.98
CA GLY A 149 -5.73 5.72 -4.06
C GLY A 149 -5.34 4.24 -4.05
N ASN A 150 -5.73 3.49 -5.08
CA ASN A 150 -5.46 2.05 -5.13
C ASN A 150 -4.10 1.77 -5.78
N ILE A 151 -3.50 0.66 -5.37
CA ILE A 151 -2.22 0.17 -5.90
C ILE A 151 -2.41 -1.27 -6.38
N ASN A 152 -2.06 -1.54 -7.63
CA ASN A 152 -1.88 -2.92 -8.10
C ASN A 152 -0.39 -3.22 -8.30
N LYS A 153 0.14 -4.16 -7.50
CA LYS A 153 1.45 -4.79 -7.72
C LYS A 153 1.31 -6.22 -8.25
N GLY A 154 0.12 -6.80 -8.16
CA GLY A 154 -0.15 -8.18 -8.56
C GLY A 154 -0.16 -8.39 -10.08
N THR A 155 0.25 -9.58 -10.49
CA THR A 155 0.18 -10.06 -11.88
C THR A 155 -1.25 -10.42 -12.27
N ILE A 156 -1.64 -10.14 -13.52
CA ILE A 156 -2.93 -10.58 -14.08
C ILE A 156 -2.66 -11.43 -15.31
N ILE A 157 -3.24 -12.63 -15.36
CA ILE A 157 -3.10 -13.56 -16.47
C ILE A 157 -4.47 -14.05 -16.88
N VAL A 158 -4.81 -13.85 -18.15
CA VAL A 158 -5.99 -14.45 -18.78
C VAL A 158 -5.53 -15.40 -19.88
N ASN A 159 -5.96 -16.66 -19.80
CA ASN A 159 -5.64 -17.72 -20.75
C ASN A 159 -6.91 -18.25 -21.42
N GLY A 160 -6.89 -18.41 -22.74
CA GLY A 160 -7.98 -18.99 -23.51
C GLY A 160 -9.08 -18.00 -23.89
N GLY A 161 -10.08 -18.50 -24.62
CA GLY A 161 -11.18 -17.71 -25.20
C GLY A 161 -10.96 -17.36 -26.68
N ASN A 162 -11.91 -17.75 -27.54
CA ASN A 162 -12.01 -17.28 -28.93
C ASN A 162 -12.75 -15.91 -29.03
N GLY A 163 -12.98 -15.23 -27.91
CA GLY A 163 -13.79 -14.00 -27.79
C GLY A 163 -13.18 -12.96 -26.84
N ASP A 164 -13.86 -11.82 -26.73
CA ASP A 164 -13.44 -10.55 -26.10
C ASP A 164 -13.01 -10.68 -24.62
N ALA A 165 -11.76 -11.05 -24.38
CA ALA A 165 -11.13 -10.97 -23.05
C ALA A 165 -10.67 -9.54 -22.77
N HIS A 166 -11.30 -8.91 -21.78
CA HIS A 166 -11.01 -7.56 -21.31
C HIS A 166 -10.12 -7.61 -20.06
N VAL A 167 -8.87 -7.20 -20.22
CA VAL A 167 -7.86 -7.20 -19.16
C VAL A 167 -7.46 -5.78 -18.83
N TYR A 168 -7.40 -5.44 -17.54
CA TYR A 168 -7.16 -4.08 -17.07
C TYR A 168 -6.12 -4.05 -15.95
N PRO A 169 -5.16 -3.11 -15.95
CA PRO A 169 -4.16 -3.02 -14.89
C PRO A 169 -4.78 -2.62 -13.53
N LEU A 170 -5.84 -1.81 -13.56
CA LEU A 170 -6.49 -1.29 -12.36
C LEU A 170 -7.97 -1.63 -12.33
N HIS A 171 -8.76 -1.07 -13.25
CA HIS A 171 -10.20 -1.21 -13.22
C HIS A 171 -10.76 -1.47 -14.62
N GLY A 172 -11.81 -2.28 -14.71
CA GLY A 172 -12.54 -2.49 -15.95
C GLY A 172 -13.63 -1.46 -16.21
N VAL A 173 -14.42 -1.71 -17.25
CA VAL A 173 -15.51 -0.82 -17.69
C VAL A 173 -16.84 -1.19 -17.03
N SER A 174 -17.88 -0.41 -17.34
CA SER A 174 -19.23 -0.76 -16.91
C SER A 174 -19.72 -2.05 -17.56
N ALA A 175 -20.56 -2.81 -16.84
CA ALA A 175 -21.07 -4.10 -17.30
C ALA A 175 -21.90 -4.03 -18.61
N ASP A 176 -22.27 -2.83 -19.07
CA ASP A 176 -22.93 -2.58 -20.36
C ASP A 176 -21.96 -2.19 -21.50
N GLY A 177 -20.65 -2.15 -21.21
CA GLY A 177 -19.57 -1.76 -22.12
C GLY A 177 -19.60 -0.29 -22.58
N LYS A 178 -20.51 0.54 -22.05
CA LYS A 178 -20.89 1.82 -22.68
C LYS A 178 -20.81 3.05 -21.79
N SER A 179 -20.73 2.93 -20.46
CA SER A 179 -20.87 4.07 -19.56
C SER A 179 -19.97 4.00 -18.32
N THR A 180 -18.80 4.61 -18.41
CA THR A 180 -17.92 4.81 -17.26
C THR A 180 -18.15 6.19 -16.59
N ARG A 181 -19.29 6.35 -15.91
CA ARG A 181 -19.56 7.52 -15.04
C ARG A 181 -19.13 7.27 -13.60
N ALA A 182 -18.09 6.47 -13.39
CA ALA A 182 -17.54 6.28 -12.06
C ALA A 182 -16.86 7.57 -11.59
N LYS A 183 -16.81 7.78 -10.28
CA LYS A 183 -16.20 8.98 -9.70
C LYS A 183 -14.83 8.65 -9.13
N ALA A 184 -13.82 9.35 -9.60
CA ALA A 184 -12.52 9.28 -8.98
C ALA A 184 -12.50 10.05 -7.66
N VAL A 185 -11.83 9.49 -6.65
CA VAL A 185 -11.57 10.15 -5.36
C VAL A 185 -10.10 10.53 -5.22
N ALA A 186 -9.21 9.76 -5.84
CA ALA A 186 -7.78 10.01 -5.91
C ALA A 186 -7.20 9.20 -7.08
N GLY A 187 -5.97 9.49 -7.50
CA GLY A 187 -5.21 8.72 -8.47
C GLY A 187 -4.95 7.29 -7.98
N SER A 188 -4.93 6.33 -8.89
CA SER A 188 -4.55 4.93 -8.64
C SER A 188 -3.42 4.53 -9.58
N ILE A 189 -2.52 3.67 -9.09
CA ILE A 189 -1.30 3.28 -9.81
C ILE A 189 -1.19 1.76 -9.96
N SER A 190 -0.82 1.32 -11.16
CA SER A 190 -0.38 -0.06 -11.38
C SER A 190 1.13 -0.10 -11.53
N LEU A 191 1.76 -0.85 -10.64
CA LEU A 191 3.19 -1.17 -10.63
C LEU A 191 3.42 -2.66 -10.96
N SER A 192 2.42 -3.32 -11.53
CA SER A 192 2.54 -4.71 -11.99
C SER A 192 3.53 -4.80 -13.14
N ASP A 193 4.37 -5.81 -13.13
CA ASP A 193 5.34 -6.07 -14.20
C ASP A 193 4.77 -6.95 -15.33
N SER A 194 3.57 -7.50 -15.13
CA SER A 194 3.04 -8.54 -15.98
C SER A 194 1.51 -8.54 -15.98
N ILE A 195 0.96 -8.07 -17.10
CA ILE A 195 -0.45 -8.17 -17.45
C ILE A 195 -0.53 -8.91 -18.78
N VAL A 196 -1.02 -10.13 -18.73
CA VAL A 196 -0.96 -11.10 -19.83
C VAL A 196 -2.37 -11.44 -20.29
N ASN A 197 -2.62 -11.27 -21.59
CA ASN A 197 -3.82 -11.73 -22.26
C ASN A 197 -3.42 -12.72 -23.36
N ASN A 198 -3.82 -13.97 -23.23
CA ASN A 198 -3.53 -15.04 -24.19
C ASN A 198 -2.04 -15.17 -24.53
N GLY A 199 -1.19 -15.14 -23.49
CA GLY A 199 0.26 -15.25 -23.62
C GLY A 199 0.98 -13.99 -24.13
N ARG A 200 0.24 -12.91 -24.41
CA ARG A 200 0.81 -11.62 -24.82
C ARG A 200 0.72 -10.59 -23.70
N LEU A 201 1.82 -9.90 -23.44
CA LEU A 201 1.83 -8.72 -22.55
C LEU A 201 0.98 -7.60 -23.15
N THR A 202 0.14 -6.97 -22.34
CA THR A 202 -0.74 -5.87 -22.75
C THR A 202 -0.81 -4.79 -21.67
N ALA A 203 -0.93 -3.52 -22.06
CA ALA A 203 -1.24 -2.43 -21.12
C ALA A 203 -2.67 -2.51 -20.55
N GLY A 204 -3.50 -3.39 -21.11
CA GLY A 204 -4.93 -3.47 -20.82
C GLY A 204 -5.74 -2.34 -21.46
N SER A 205 -7.07 -2.43 -21.41
CA SER A 205 -7.96 -1.56 -22.19
C SER A 205 -8.79 -0.58 -21.35
N THR A 206 -8.21 0.31 -20.53
CA THR A 206 -9.02 1.40 -19.97
C THR A 206 -9.37 2.38 -21.09
N LEU A 207 -10.63 2.38 -21.56
CA LEU A 207 -11.07 3.29 -22.62
C LEU A 207 -10.82 4.76 -22.23
N LYS A 208 -10.07 5.50 -23.04
CA LYS A 208 -9.92 6.96 -22.90
C LYS A 208 -11.19 7.66 -23.34
N ASN A 209 -12.19 7.66 -22.47
CA ASN A 209 -13.34 8.56 -22.61
C ASN A 209 -13.06 9.82 -21.79
N ASN A 210 -12.94 10.98 -22.45
CA ASN A 210 -12.72 12.27 -21.78
C ASN A 210 -13.82 12.63 -20.74
N LYS A 211 -14.95 11.90 -20.73
CA LYS A 211 -16.03 12.07 -19.75
C LYS A 211 -15.88 11.20 -18.50
N ASP A 212 -14.93 10.26 -18.46
CA ASP A 212 -14.68 9.38 -17.33
C ASP A 212 -13.49 9.87 -16.50
N THR A 213 -13.78 10.27 -15.27
CA THR A 213 -12.75 10.75 -14.34
C THR A 213 -11.84 9.62 -13.86
N VAL A 214 -12.34 8.39 -13.70
CA VAL A 214 -11.52 7.30 -13.12
C VAL A 214 -10.48 6.81 -14.12
N ALA A 215 -10.84 6.68 -15.40
CA ALA A 215 -9.88 6.37 -16.46
C ALA A 215 -8.75 7.42 -16.51
N GLN A 216 -9.07 8.71 -16.32
CA GLN A 216 -8.10 9.81 -16.29
C GLN A 216 -7.29 9.90 -14.98
N CYS A 217 -7.62 9.08 -13.99
CA CYS A 217 -6.94 8.95 -12.69
C CYS A 217 -6.18 7.62 -12.53
N ALA A 218 -6.11 6.80 -13.58
CA ALA A 218 -5.41 5.52 -13.56
C ALA A 218 -4.10 5.63 -14.34
N PHE A 219 -3.01 5.28 -13.68
CA PHE A 219 -1.67 5.37 -14.24
C PHE A 219 -0.98 4.02 -14.13
N PHE A 220 -0.09 3.72 -15.08
CA PHE A 220 0.78 2.55 -15.01
C PHE A 220 2.18 2.90 -15.49
N ASP A 221 3.17 2.20 -14.95
CA ASP A 221 4.57 2.41 -15.32
C ASP A 221 4.88 1.75 -16.66
N LYS A 222 5.01 2.54 -17.74
CA LYS A 222 5.23 1.99 -19.08
C LYS A 222 6.60 1.33 -19.26
N ASP A 223 7.60 1.74 -18.50
CA ASP A 223 8.98 1.25 -18.64
C ASP A 223 9.09 -0.14 -17.98
N ILE A 224 8.42 -0.34 -16.85
CA ILE A 224 8.24 -1.66 -16.22
C ILE A 224 7.40 -2.58 -17.11
N TYR A 225 6.28 -2.08 -17.63
CA TYR A 225 5.36 -2.85 -18.46
C TYR A 225 5.94 -3.26 -19.82
N ARG A 226 6.95 -2.54 -20.33
CA ARG A 226 7.59 -2.77 -21.64
C ARG A 226 6.59 -2.80 -22.81
N VAL A 227 5.54 -2.01 -22.72
CA VAL A 227 4.52 -1.94 -23.77
C VAL A 227 4.96 -0.91 -24.82
N ASP A 228 5.25 -1.38 -26.03
CA ASP A 228 5.62 -0.53 -27.17
C ASP A 228 4.42 0.26 -27.76
N ASP A 229 3.19 -0.14 -27.43
CA ASP A 229 1.93 0.46 -27.91
C ASP A 229 1.15 1.11 -26.75
N ASP A 230 1.46 2.37 -26.45
CA ASP A 230 0.67 3.24 -25.57
C ASP A 230 -0.34 4.07 -26.39
N SER A 231 -1.04 3.46 -27.34
CA SER A 231 -2.09 4.14 -28.12
C SER A 231 -3.21 4.74 -27.25
N LEU A 232 -3.32 4.33 -26.00
CA LEU A 232 -4.26 4.86 -25.01
C LEU A 232 -3.72 6.07 -24.21
N GLY A 233 -2.40 6.24 -24.11
CA GLY A 233 -1.74 7.40 -23.50
C GLY A 233 -1.83 7.48 -21.98
N PHE A 234 -1.81 6.33 -21.29
CA PHE A 234 -1.87 6.25 -19.82
C PHE A 234 -0.54 5.82 -19.18
N GLY A 235 0.44 5.45 -20.02
CA GLY A 235 1.76 5.09 -19.58
C GLY A 235 2.54 6.31 -19.11
N ILE A 236 3.09 6.25 -17.90
CA ILE A 236 4.03 7.23 -17.36
C ILE A 236 5.38 6.54 -17.21
N SER A 237 6.48 7.21 -17.55
CA SER A 237 7.82 6.63 -17.35
C SER A 237 8.11 6.48 -15.86
N THR A 238 8.96 5.51 -15.49
CA THR A 238 9.40 5.31 -14.10
C THR A 238 9.92 6.63 -13.51
N ALA A 239 10.79 7.31 -14.26
CA ALA A 239 11.38 8.57 -13.84
C ALA A 239 10.36 9.70 -13.61
N GLU A 240 9.21 9.70 -14.30
CA GLU A 240 8.15 10.69 -14.04
C GLU A 240 7.29 10.24 -12.85
N MET A 241 7.01 8.94 -12.73
CA MET A 241 6.24 8.40 -11.61
C MET A 241 6.92 8.61 -10.25
N GLU A 242 8.24 8.70 -10.19
CA GLU A 242 9.01 8.91 -8.96
C GLU A 242 9.11 10.38 -8.54
N THR A 243 8.40 11.29 -9.21
CA THR A 243 8.46 12.75 -8.93
C THR A 243 7.41 13.23 -7.93
N ILE A 244 7.71 14.35 -7.27
CA ILE A 244 6.78 15.08 -6.39
C ILE A 244 5.57 15.59 -7.20
N GLU A 245 5.80 16.04 -8.44
CA GLU A 245 4.76 16.46 -9.38
C GLU A 245 3.78 15.33 -9.67
N PHE A 246 4.27 14.10 -9.80
CA PHE A 246 3.40 12.95 -10.02
C PHE A 246 2.61 12.57 -8.77
N ALA A 247 3.18 12.65 -7.56
CA ALA A 247 2.41 12.49 -6.33
C ALA A 247 1.29 13.54 -6.20
N TYR A 248 1.57 14.82 -6.51
CA TYR A 248 0.53 15.86 -6.59
C TYR A 248 -0.53 15.55 -7.67
N ARG A 249 -0.10 15.04 -8.83
CA ARG A 249 -1.00 14.60 -9.90
C ARG A 249 -1.93 13.48 -9.46
N LEU A 250 -1.43 12.52 -8.68
CA LEU A 250 -2.26 11.47 -8.09
C LEU A 250 -3.25 12.06 -7.08
N ASN A 251 -2.80 12.99 -6.24
CA ASN A 251 -3.67 13.63 -5.27
C ASN A 251 -4.87 14.36 -5.89
N THR A 252 -4.68 14.96 -7.07
CA THR A 252 -5.67 15.82 -7.74
C THR A 252 -6.30 15.21 -8.99
N CYS A 253 -5.89 14.00 -9.37
CA CYS A 253 -6.24 13.40 -10.66
C CYS A 253 -6.01 14.34 -11.84
N ASN A 254 -4.78 14.81 -12.07
CA ASN A 254 -4.49 15.82 -13.09
C ASN A 254 -5.29 17.14 -12.89
N GLY A 255 -5.61 17.51 -11.65
CA GLY A 255 -6.45 18.69 -11.36
C GLY A 255 -7.95 18.52 -11.62
N LEU A 256 -8.43 17.30 -11.92
CA LEU A 256 -9.85 17.02 -12.15
C LEU A 256 -10.66 16.93 -10.85
N VAL A 257 -10.01 16.66 -9.72
CA VAL A 257 -10.65 16.60 -8.40
C VAL A 257 -9.87 17.43 -7.38
N LYS A 258 -10.54 17.77 -6.27
CA LYS A 258 -9.87 18.39 -5.12
C LYS A 258 -8.75 17.47 -4.63
N ASN A 259 -7.62 18.05 -4.23
CA ASN A 259 -6.52 17.30 -3.64
C ASN A 259 -7.01 16.41 -2.48
N SER A 260 -6.81 15.10 -2.65
CA SER A 260 -7.25 14.07 -1.72
C SER A 260 -6.40 13.96 -0.45
N GLY A 261 -5.20 14.53 -0.45
CA GLY A 261 -4.27 14.45 0.68
C GLY A 261 -3.78 13.04 0.97
N TYR A 262 -3.79 12.14 -0.03
CA TYR A 262 -3.51 10.71 0.16
C TYR A 262 -2.12 10.28 -0.29
N TRP A 263 -1.51 10.97 -1.25
CA TRP A 263 -0.22 10.62 -1.83
C TRP A 263 0.88 11.56 -1.32
N SER A 264 1.98 10.95 -0.89
CA SER A 264 3.25 11.60 -0.58
C SER A 264 4.34 11.10 -1.52
N GLN A 265 5.50 11.75 -1.51
CA GLN A 265 6.70 11.33 -2.22
C GLN A 265 7.87 11.48 -1.27
N HIS A 266 8.59 10.39 -1.02
CA HIS A 266 9.77 10.40 -0.16
C HIS A 266 10.96 9.71 -0.84
N GLY A 267 11.98 10.50 -1.18
CA GLY A 267 13.20 10.04 -1.86
C GLY A 267 12.93 9.62 -3.30
N ASP A 268 13.88 8.94 -3.94
CA ASP A 268 13.76 8.54 -5.35
C ASP A 268 12.95 7.22 -5.50
N ASN A 269 11.71 7.21 -5.01
CA ASN A 269 10.83 6.05 -5.05
C ASN A 269 9.43 6.43 -5.57
N TYR A 270 8.61 5.42 -5.89
CA TYR A 270 7.20 5.64 -6.19
C TYR A 270 6.47 6.32 -5.02
N PRO A 271 5.41 7.10 -5.32
CA PRO A 271 4.56 7.73 -4.33
C PRO A 271 4.05 6.72 -3.31
N VAL A 272 4.12 7.13 -2.05
CA VAL A 272 3.64 6.36 -0.91
C VAL A 272 2.35 6.96 -0.38
N MET A 273 1.63 6.19 0.42
CA MET A 273 0.45 6.68 1.13
C MET A 273 0.90 7.72 2.16
N SER A 274 0.16 8.81 2.29
CA SER A 274 0.44 9.81 3.31
C SER A 274 0.15 9.28 4.69
N ASP A 275 0.99 9.68 5.63
CA ASP A 275 0.88 9.35 7.04
C ASP A 275 1.49 10.49 7.88
N GLN A 276 1.84 10.20 9.14
CA GLN A 276 2.44 11.21 10.02
C GLN A 276 3.88 11.56 9.63
N ASP A 277 4.59 10.66 8.96
CA ASP A 277 6.00 10.81 8.61
C ASP A 277 6.16 11.23 7.13
N ASN A 278 5.14 10.99 6.31
CA ASN A 278 5.10 11.31 4.89
C ASN A 278 3.85 12.17 4.62
N HIS A 279 3.96 13.48 4.82
CA HIS A 279 2.89 14.44 4.54
C HIS A 279 2.51 14.41 3.07
N ALA A 280 1.21 14.59 2.80
CA ALA A 280 0.71 14.63 1.44
C ALA A 280 1.26 15.83 0.66
N ILE A 281 1.41 15.65 -0.65
CA ILE A 281 1.89 16.73 -1.53
C ILE A 281 0.76 17.70 -1.86
N TYR A 282 0.96 18.97 -1.54
CA TYR A 282 0.05 20.08 -1.81
C TYR A 282 0.69 21.13 -2.71
N LYS A 283 -0.14 21.94 -3.37
CA LYS A 283 0.32 23.09 -4.17
C LYS A 283 0.09 24.40 -3.43
N VAL A 284 1.12 25.25 -3.44
CA VAL A 284 1.05 26.63 -2.92
C VAL A 284 1.18 27.61 -4.08
N ILE A 285 0.19 28.48 -4.24
CA ILE A 285 0.19 29.54 -5.26
C ILE A 285 0.46 30.88 -4.58
N PHE A 286 1.50 31.58 -5.01
CA PHE A 286 1.91 32.86 -4.46
C PHE A 286 1.35 34.00 -5.30
N LYS A 287 0.65 34.93 -4.65
CA LYS A 287 -0.03 36.04 -5.32
C LYS A 287 0.27 37.40 -4.72
N ASP A 288 0.39 38.38 -5.60
CA ASP A 288 0.61 39.78 -5.27
C ASP A 288 -0.61 40.63 -5.64
N SER A 289 -1.07 41.46 -4.71
CA SER A 289 -2.11 42.46 -4.97
C SER A 289 -1.58 43.84 -5.37
N SER A 290 -0.27 44.11 -5.27
CA SER A 290 0.30 45.47 -5.44
C SER A 290 0.64 45.85 -6.88
N ARG A 291 0.80 44.91 -7.84
CA ARG A 291 1.42 45.24 -9.14
C ARG A 291 0.61 46.06 -10.14
N VAL A 292 -0.57 46.61 -9.80
CA VAL A 292 -1.16 47.82 -10.42
C VAL A 292 -2.21 48.37 -9.44
N ILE A 293 -2.16 49.68 -9.19
CA ILE A 293 -2.97 50.49 -8.25
C ILE A 293 -4.50 50.49 -8.50
N ASN A 294 -5.06 49.52 -9.22
CA ASN A 294 -6.50 49.26 -9.37
C ASN A 294 -6.81 47.75 -9.51
N ILE A 295 -6.26 46.99 -8.55
CA ILE A 295 -6.54 45.59 -8.15
C ILE A 295 -6.80 44.61 -9.29
N LYS A 296 -5.71 44.10 -9.87
CA LYS A 296 -5.66 42.73 -10.39
C LYS A 296 -4.68 41.96 -9.52
N THR A 297 -5.07 40.79 -9.01
CA THR A 297 -4.14 39.92 -8.30
C THR A 297 -3.24 39.22 -9.31
N TYR A 298 -1.92 39.34 -9.14
CA TYR A 298 -0.90 38.75 -10.01
C TYR A 298 -0.33 37.49 -9.38
N LYS A 299 -0.09 36.44 -10.18
CA LYS A 299 0.64 35.25 -9.71
C LYS A 299 2.14 35.55 -9.76
N ILE A 300 2.82 35.47 -8.61
CA ILE A 300 4.28 35.56 -8.52
C ILE A 300 4.91 34.22 -8.91
N GLY A 301 4.39 33.15 -8.33
CA GLY A 301 4.94 31.82 -8.50
C GLY A 301 3.99 30.74 -8.00
N GLU A 302 4.41 29.49 -8.14
CA GLU A 302 3.80 28.35 -7.48
C GLU A 302 4.90 27.40 -7.03
N SER A 303 4.60 26.63 -5.99
CA SER A 303 5.49 25.62 -5.44
C SER A 303 4.69 24.41 -4.98
N LEU A 304 5.38 23.30 -4.74
CA LEU A 304 4.83 22.11 -4.11
C LEU A 304 5.42 21.97 -2.70
N THR A 305 4.75 21.17 -1.88
CA THR A 305 5.31 20.73 -0.60
C THR A 305 6.16 19.47 -0.78
N ASN A 306 7.13 19.25 0.10
CA ASN A 306 7.84 17.96 0.20
C ASN A 306 7.09 16.99 1.16
N TYR A 307 7.67 15.82 1.45
CA TYR A 307 7.11 14.84 2.40
C TYR A 307 7.10 15.30 3.86
N GLU A 308 7.84 16.34 4.22
CA GLU A 308 7.77 16.95 5.55
C GLU A 308 6.62 17.98 5.62
N GLY A 309 5.94 18.24 4.49
CA GLY A 309 4.84 19.20 4.39
C GLY A 309 5.29 20.65 4.27
N VAL A 310 6.59 20.92 4.13
CA VAL A 310 7.14 22.27 3.93
C VAL A 310 7.27 22.62 2.45
N ILE A 311 7.30 23.91 2.15
CA ILE A 311 7.38 24.45 0.79
C ILE A 311 8.79 24.19 0.22
N ILE A 312 8.87 23.62 -0.99
CA ILE A 312 10.16 23.28 -1.62
C ILE A 312 10.91 24.51 -2.11
N ASP A 313 10.20 25.38 -2.83
CA ASP A 313 10.76 26.58 -3.44
C ASP A 313 9.89 27.78 -3.12
N MET A 314 10.39 28.65 -2.24
CA MET A 314 9.69 29.85 -1.83
C MET A 314 10.12 31.01 -2.72
N PRO A 315 9.19 31.72 -3.39
CA PRO A 315 9.57 32.77 -4.32
C PRO A 315 10.24 33.93 -3.59
N GLU A 316 11.07 34.67 -4.34
CA GLU A 316 11.65 35.91 -3.87
C GLU A 316 10.57 36.89 -3.39
N ALA A 317 10.88 37.61 -2.31
CA ALA A 317 9.97 38.60 -1.75
C ALA A 317 9.62 39.67 -2.81
N PRO A 318 8.33 39.94 -3.07
CA PRO A 318 7.96 41.00 -4.00
C PRO A 318 8.40 42.36 -3.49
N ASP A 319 8.88 43.21 -4.38
CA ASP A 319 9.23 44.59 -4.08
C ASP A 319 7.99 45.50 -4.24
N PRO A 320 7.41 46.03 -3.14
CA PRO A 320 6.28 46.95 -3.24
C PRO A 320 6.69 48.36 -3.68
N SER A 321 7.97 48.70 -3.82
CA SER A 321 8.40 50.05 -4.15
C SER A 321 7.93 50.51 -5.53
N ASP A 322 7.63 49.57 -6.43
CA ASP A 322 6.95 49.82 -7.70
C ASP A 322 5.52 50.38 -7.53
N ALA A 323 4.91 50.19 -6.36
CA ALA A 323 3.54 50.59 -6.03
C ALA A 323 3.48 51.68 -4.94
N ASP A 324 4.29 51.57 -3.88
CA ASP A 324 4.34 52.49 -2.75
C ASP A 324 5.73 52.45 -2.07
N GLU A 325 6.42 53.60 -2.06
CA GLU A 325 7.78 53.72 -1.51
C GLU A 325 7.86 53.64 0.02
N ASP A 326 6.76 53.81 0.75
CA ASP A 326 6.73 53.75 2.22
C ASP A 326 6.52 52.32 2.75
N LEU A 327 6.19 51.38 1.86
CA LEU A 327 5.96 49.98 2.16
C LEU A 327 7.22 49.13 1.96
N LYS A 328 7.26 48.00 2.68
CA LYS A 328 8.16 46.88 2.44
C LYS A 328 7.37 45.58 2.46
N PHE A 329 7.92 44.54 1.83
CA PHE A 329 7.41 43.19 2.02
C PHE A 329 7.45 42.81 3.51
N GLY A 330 6.31 42.38 4.03
CA GLY A 330 6.18 41.88 5.39
C GLY A 330 6.31 40.36 5.41
N TYR A 331 5.32 39.68 4.83
CA TYR A 331 5.20 38.22 4.88
C TYR A 331 4.21 37.70 3.85
N TRP A 332 4.27 36.40 3.59
CA TRP A 332 3.22 35.67 2.89
C TRP A 332 2.14 35.25 3.88
N ALA A 333 0.88 35.44 3.50
CA ALA A 333 -0.26 35.13 4.36
C ALA A 333 -1.23 34.18 3.69
N TYR A 334 -1.70 33.19 4.46
CA TYR A 334 -2.93 32.45 4.18
C TYR A 334 -3.91 32.82 5.29
N GLU A 335 -4.94 33.59 4.94
CA GLU A 335 -5.82 34.23 5.93
C GLU A 335 -5.00 35.04 6.95
N ASN A 336 -5.04 34.70 8.24
CA ASN A 336 -4.25 35.34 9.31
C ASN A 336 -2.95 34.60 9.65
N GLN A 337 -2.69 33.45 9.01
CA GLN A 337 -1.49 32.65 9.24
C GLN A 337 -0.35 33.18 8.39
N VAL A 338 0.81 33.39 9.03
CA VAL A 338 2.07 33.67 8.33
C VAL A 338 2.60 32.36 7.75
N ILE A 339 2.91 32.40 6.46
CA ILE A 339 3.50 31.30 5.71
C ILE A 339 4.97 31.62 5.49
N ASP A 340 5.85 30.78 6.02
CA ASP A 340 7.29 30.80 5.80
C ASP A 340 7.78 29.41 5.35
N GLU A 341 9.07 29.30 5.05
CA GLU A 341 9.72 28.07 4.57
C GLU A 341 9.60 26.88 5.55
N ASN A 342 9.31 27.13 6.82
CA ASN A 342 9.15 26.08 7.85
C ASN A 342 7.67 25.80 8.17
N THR A 343 6.73 26.53 7.57
CA THR A 343 5.31 26.31 7.81
C THR A 343 4.87 24.99 7.18
N ILE A 344 4.30 24.11 8.00
CA ILE A 344 3.67 22.87 7.53
C ILE A 344 2.34 23.19 6.82
N ILE A 345 2.27 22.85 5.54
CA ILE A 345 1.11 23.09 4.68
C ILE A 345 0.26 21.82 4.62
N ASN A 346 -1.02 21.95 4.94
CA ASN A 346 -1.96 20.83 5.05
C ASN A 346 -3.10 20.88 4.00
N GLY A 347 -2.89 21.64 2.92
CA GLY A 347 -3.87 21.85 1.87
C GLY A 347 -3.31 22.65 0.71
N ASP A 348 -4.01 22.63 -0.42
CA ASP A 348 -3.65 23.53 -1.52
C ASP A 348 -3.95 24.98 -1.11
N TYR A 349 -2.91 25.80 -1.02
CA TYR A 349 -3.02 27.18 -0.54
C TYR A 349 -2.87 28.18 -1.68
N THR A 350 -3.62 29.27 -1.60
CA THR A 350 -3.29 30.50 -2.32
C THR A 350 -2.88 31.53 -1.28
N VAL A 351 -1.60 31.88 -1.27
CA VAL A 351 -1.02 32.82 -0.30
C VAL A 351 -0.84 34.18 -0.95
N TYR A 352 -0.98 35.23 -0.15
CA TYR A 352 -0.93 36.61 -0.59
C TYR A 352 0.23 37.35 0.06
N ALA A 353 0.93 38.15 -0.73
CA ALA A 353 1.95 39.05 -0.21
C ALA A 353 1.29 40.11 0.65
N THR A 354 1.79 40.29 1.87
CA THR A 354 1.36 41.34 2.78
C THR A 354 2.46 42.37 2.94
N TYR A 355 2.09 43.64 2.79
CA TYR A 355 3.00 44.77 2.87
C TYR A 355 2.79 45.54 4.16
N VAL A 356 3.88 46.01 4.75
CA VAL A 356 3.87 46.74 6.02
C VAL A 356 4.70 48.02 5.88
N PRO A 357 4.37 49.09 6.63
CA PRO A 357 5.21 50.30 6.66
C PRO A 357 6.65 49.95 7.05
N LYS A 358 7.64 50.58 6.39
CA LYS A 358 9.08 50.28 6.60
C LYS A 358 9.51 50.27 8.07
N ASN A 359 8.92 51.15 8.89
CA ASN A 359 9.26 51.34 10.31
C ASN A 359 8.30 50.63 11.30
N SER A 360 7.43 49.75 10.82
CA SER A 360 6.50 48.99 11.67
C SER A 360 7.09 47.64 12.11
N VAL A 361 6.66 47.18 13.29
CA VAL A 361 6.92 45.83 13.81
C VAL A 361 5.64 45.02 13.67
N VAL A 362 5.74 43.81 13.09
CA VAL A 362 4.61 42.89 12.99
C VAL A 362 4.55 42.07 14.27
N GLU A 363 3.50 42.28 15.07
CA GLU A 363 3.23 41.45 16.24
C GLU A 363 2.66 40.10 15.79
N THR A 364 3.21 39.01 16.33
CA THR A 364 2.76 37.65 16.00
C THR A 364 2.58 36.79 17.25
N LEU A 365 1.65 35.84 17.16
CA LEU A 365 1.51 34.72 18.08
C LEU A 365 2.21 33.51 17.46
N ALA A 366 3.28 33.04 18.11
CA ALA A 366 4.02 31.85 17.70
C ALA A 366 3.50 30.60 18.42
N PHE A 367 3.36 29.51 17.68
CA PHE A 367 3.02 28.21 18.22
C PHE A 367 4.22 27.28 18.14
N LYS A 368 4.56 26.66 19.27
CA LYS A 368 5.76 25.85 19.42
C LYS A 368 5.46 24.40 19.77
N THR A 369 6.29 23.51 19.26
CA THR A 369 6.34 22.10 19.69
C THR A 369 6.91 21.97 21.10
N GLU A 370 6.83 20.78 21.71
CA GLU A 370 7.46 20.50 23.02
C GLU A 370 8.99 20.68 23.01
N THR A 371 9.64 20.54 21.85
CA THR A 371 11.09 20.79 21.66
C THR A 371 11.43 22.27 21.59
N GLY A 372 10.43 23.15 21.44
CA GLY A 372 10.59 24.60 21.36
C GLY A 372 10.65 25.17 19.94
N ASP A 373 10.51 24.32 18.93
CA ASP A 373 10.52 24.72 17.52
C ASP A 373 9.21 25.41 17.15
N VAL A 374 9.29 26.52 16.41
CA VAL A 374 8.11 27.25 15.95
C VAL A 374 7.57 26.58 14.70
N PHE A 375 6.37 26.00 14.76
CA PHE A 375 5.75 25.35 13.59
C PHE A 375 4.71 26.23 12.89
N ALA A 376 4.16 27.25 13.58
CA ALA A 376 3.20 28.19 13.00
C ALA A 376 3.29 29.57 13.67
N LYS A 377 2.98 30.62 12.90
CA LYS A 377 2.87 32.00 13.37
C LYS A 377 1.61 32.64 12.82
N TYR A 378 0.96 33.47 13.63
CA TYR A 378 -0.24 34.22 13.23
C TYR A 378 -0.05 35.69 13.55
N VAL A 379 -0.54 36.58 12.68
CA VAL A 379 -0.45 38.03 12.91
C VAL A 379 -1.55 38.50 13.86
N ILE A 380 -1.18 39.36 14.82
CA ILE A 380 -2.07 39.91 15.85
C ILE A 380 -2.11 41.44 15.78
N SER A 381 -2.26 41.98 14.57
CA SER A 381 -2.20 43.42 14.27
C SER A 381 -3.26 44.28 14.97
N ASP A 382 -4.32 43.68 15.49
CA ASP A 382 -5.24 44.32 16.44
C ASP A 382 -5.49 43.43 17.68
N LYS A 383 -5.72 44.06 18.84
CA LYS A 383 -5.92 43.37 20.13
C LYS A 383 -7.23 42.58 20.26
N MET A 384 -8.07 42.63 19.24
CA MET A 384 -9.36 41.95 19.10
C MET A 384 -9.37 40.88 18.00
N VAL A 385 -8.24 40.64 17.30
CA VAL A 385 -8.14 39.59 16.28
C VAL A 385 -8.41 38.24 16.92
N GLU A 386 -9.45 37.57 16.41
CA GLU A 386 -9.77 36.19 16.79
C GLU A 386 -8.90 35.23 15.98
N ILE A 387 -8.17 34.36 16.67
CA ILE A 387 -7.37 33.29 16.09
C ILE A 387 -8.01 31.95 16.41
N THR A 388 -8.18 31.11 15.40
CA THR A 388 -8.50 29.70 15.59
C THR A 388 -7.20 28.94 15.85
N LEU A 389 -7.09 28.31 17.02
CA LEU A 389 -5.89 27.56 17.40
C LEU A 389 -5.62 26.44 16.39
N PRO A 390 -4.40 26.32 15.84
CA PRO A 390 -4.08 25.33 14.81
C PRO A 390 -4.07 23.90 15.38
N ASN A 391 -4.13 22.93 14.47
CA ASN A 391 -3.74 21.56 14.81
C ASN A 391 -2.24 21.54 15.10
N ALA A 392 -1.85 20.88 16.19
CA ALA A 392 -0.45 20.66 16.48
C ALA A 392 0.11 19.55 15.57
N PRO A 393 1.45 19.49 15.36
CA PRO A 393 2.07 18.37 14.67
C PRO A 393 1.68 17.03 15.30
N SER A 394 1.40 16.03 14.48
CA SER A 394 1.11 14.67 14.97
C SER A 394 2.36 14.09 15.63
N LYS A 395 2.16 13.31 16.71
CA LYS A 395 3.25 12.64 17.43
C LYS A 395 2.83 11.20 17.71
N ASN A 396 3.48 10.25 17.02
CA ASN A 396 3.16 8.82 17.11
C ASN A 396 3.15 8.32 18.56
N GLY A 397 2.04 7.71 18.98
CA GLY A 397 1.86 7.22 20.34
C GLY A 397 1.49 8.26 21.38
N TYR A 398 1.16 9.47 20.96
CA TYR A 398 0.73 10.54 21.85
C TYR A 398 -0.57 11.20 21.37
N GLU A 399 -1.35 11.66 22.33
CA GLU A 399 -2.55 12.47 22.13
C GLU A 399 -2.23 13.94 22.39
N PHE A 400 -2.66 14.83 21.50
CA PHE A 400 -2.48 16.26 21.69
C PHE A 400 -3.50 16.80 22.70
N LEU A 401 -3.02 17.31 23.84
CA LEU A 401 -3.88 17.84 24.89
C LEU A 401 -4.33 19.28 24.63
N GLY A 402 -3.54 20.05 23.88
CA GLY A 402 -3.84 21.44 23.54
C GLY A 402 -2.67 22.40 23.68
N TRP A 403 -2.99 23.69 23.58
CA TRP A 403 -2.06 24.80 23.60
C TRP A 403 -1.96 25.44 24.98
N TYR A 404 -0.74 25.71 25.43
CA TYR A 404 -0.44 26.22 26.76
C TYR A 404 0.45 27.46 26.74
N ASN A 405 0.15 28.41 27.62
CA ASN A 405 1.07 29.47 28.00
C ASN A 405 1.76 29.07 29.32
N GLY A 406 2.98 28.56 29.25
CA GLY A 406 3.64 27.91 30.38
C GLY A 406 2.81 26.71 30.89
N ASN A 407 2.24 26.84 32.08
CA ASN A 407 1.38 25.80 32.68
C ASN A 407 -0.12 26.06 32.50
N GLN A 408 -0.51 27.21 31.96
CA GLN A 408 -1.92 27.56 31.78
C GLN A 408 -2.45 27.01 30.46
N PHE A 409 -3.51 26.20 30.52
CA PHE A 409 -4.24 25.75 29.34
C PHE A 409 -4.97 26.92 28.69
N VAL A 410 -4.77 27.10 27.38
CA VAL A 410 -5.39 28.18 26.60
C VAL A 410 -6.53 27.63 25.74
N GLY A 411 -6.35 26.45 25.13
CA GLY A 411 -7.40 25.78 24.36
C GLY A 411 -6.88 24.62 23.53
N ALA A 412 -7.80 23.77 23.07
CA ALA A 412 -7.51 22.70 22.11
C ALA A 412 -7.46 23.24 20.67
N ALA A 413 -7.01 22.41 19.73
CA ALA A 413 -7.07 22.74 18.30
C ALA A 413 -8.53 23.07 17.88
N GLY A 414 -8.69 24.07 17.01
CA GLY A 414 -9.98 24.57 16.55
C GLY A 414 -10.69 25.54 17.51
N ALA A 415 -10.23 25.70 18.76
CA ALA A 415 -10.78 26.71 19.66
C ALA A 415 -10.42 28.12 19.17
N LYS A 416 -11.34 29.07 19.36
CA LYS A 416 -11.15 30.48 18.99
C LYS A 416 -10.71 31.28 20.22
N ILE A 417 -9.65 32.06 20.07
CA ILE A 417 -9.12 32.92 21.14
C ILE A 417 -8.85 34.33 20.64
N VAL A 418 -8.91 35.29 21.55
CA VAL A 418 -8.29 36.61 21.35
C VAL A 418 -6.98 36.61 22.14
N PRO A 419 -5.81 36.69 21.49
CA PRO A 419 -4.51 36.49 22.15
C PRO A 419 -4.21 37.47 23.27
N ASN A 420 -4.73 38.70 23.23
CA ASN A 420 -4.61 39.73 24.27
C ASN A 420 -3.24 39.77 24.98
N GLY A 421 -2.15 39.95 24.21
CA GLY A 421 -0.78 40.02 24.73
C GLY A 421 -0.02 38.70 24.81
N LEU A 422 -0.63 37.57 24.41
CA LEU A 422 0.08 36.32 24.18
C LEU A 422 0.98 36.44 22.95
N SER A 423 2.24 36.03 23.10
CA SER A 423 3.23 35.97 22.01
C SER A 423 3.67 34.53 21.69
N VAL A 424 3.51 33.59 22.62
CA VAL A 424 3.89 32.18 22.43
C VAL A 424 2.88 31.25 23.09
N LEU A 425 2.53 30.16 22.39
CA LEU A 425 1.83 29.00 22.93
C LEU A 425 2.61 27.72 22.62
N ASN A 426 2.66 26.79 23.57
CA ASN A 426 3.39 25.53 23.44
C ASN A 426 2.41 24.36 23.39
N ALA A 427 2.66 23.42 22.50
CA ALA A 427 1.93 22.17 22.42
C ALA A 427 2.24 21.32 23.66
N LYS A 428 1.25 20.59 24.18
CA LYS A 428 1.45 19.52 25.14
C LYS A 428 0.79 18.25 24.67
N TYR A 429 1.44 17.13 24.94
CA TYR A 429 0.95 15.81 24.56
C TYR A 429 0.92 14.86 25.76
N GLU A 430 0.08 13.83 25.67
CA GLU A 430 0.01 12.73 26.62
C GLU A 430 0.26 11.40 25.90
N THR A 431 0.96 10.46 26.55
CA THR A 431 1.23 9.15 25.96
C THR A 431 -0.06 8.31 25.89
N ILE A 432 -0.38 7.78 24.70
CA ILE A 432 -1.48 6.83 24.51
C ILE A 432 -1.01 5.44 24.92
N LEU A 433 -1.83 4.74 25.70
CA LEU A 433 -1.60 3.34 26.07
C LEU A 433 -2.57 2.43 25.30
N TYR A 434 -2.01 1.42 24.65
CA TYR A 434 -2.76 0.43 23.88
C TYR A 434 -2.96 -0.86 24.65
N LYS A 435 -4.14 -1.44 24.53
CA LYS A 435 -4.50 -2.70 25.16
C LYS A 435 -4.02 -3.87 24.29
N ILE A 436 -3.11 -4.67 24.84
CA ILE A 436 -2.61 -5.89 24.20
C ILE A 436 -3.12 -7.10 24.97
N SER A 437 -3.64 -8.10 24.25
CA SER A 437 -4.16 -9.34 24.84
C SER A 437 -3.61 -10.58 24.16
N PHE A 438 -3.23 -11.60 24.94
CA PHE A 438 -2.84 -12.91 24.46
C PHE A 438 -3.96 -13.90 24.77
N ILE A 439 -4.46 -14.58 23.75
CA ILE A 439 -5.68 -15.39 23.79
C ILE A 439 -5.39 -16.80 23.27
N SER A 440 -5.87 -17.82 23.97
CA SER A 440 -5.88 -19.20 23.48
C SER A 440 -7.30 -19.71 23.49
N ARG A 441 -7.80 -20.11 22.30
CA ARG A 441 -9.22 -20.44 22.09
C ARG A 441 -10.13 -19.31 22.58
N THR A 442 -10.83 -19.51 23.69
CA THR A 442 -11.74 -18.54 24.33
C THR A 442 -11.11 -17.83 25.53
N ASP A 443 -9.96 -18.30 26.00
CA ASP A 443 -9.36 -17.85 27.25
C ASP A 443 -8.37 -16.71 26.99
N THR A 444 -8.59 -15.58 27.66
CA THR A 444 -7.59 -14.50 27.69
C THR A 444 -6.52 -14.86 28.71
N LEU A 445 -5.34 -15.18 28.21
CA LEU A 445 -4.20 -15.65 29.02
C LEU A 445 -3.43 -14.50 29.66
N GLN A 446 -3.32 -13.36 28.97
CA GLN A 446 -2.66 -12.16 29.47
C GLN A 446 -3.27 -10.92 28.83
N THR A 447 -3.41 -9.84 29.58
CA THR A 447 -3.75 -8.52 29.04
C THR A 447 -2.90 -7.45 29.72
N GLY A 448 -2.56 -6.39 28.99
CA GLY A 448 -1.77 -5.27 29.52
C GLY A 448 -1.90 -4.01 28.68
N SER A 449 -1.51 -2.89 29.25
CA SER A 449 -1.46 -1.57 28.60
C SER A 449 -0.02 -1.20 28.33
N PHE A 450 0.29 -0.88 27.08
CA PHE A 450 1.66 -0.66 26.59
C PHE A 450 1.71 0.65 25.80
N ALA A 451 2.83 1.36 25.87
CA ALA A 451 3.03 2.55 25.06
C ALA A 451 3.32 2.17 23.60
N TYR A 452 3.17 3.14 22.70
CA TYR A 452 3.58 2.96 21.30
C TYR A 452 5.05 2.57 21.18
N GLY A 453 5.34 1.62 20.30
CA GLY A 453 6.70 1.14 20.04
C GLY A 453 7.18 0.07 21.02
N ASP A 454 6.53 -0.13 22.16
CA ASP A 454 6.88 -1.19 23.11
C ASP A 454 6.73 -2.57 22.44
N MET A 455 7.63 -3.50 22.77
CA MET A 455 7.49 -4.90 22.36
C MET A 455 6.73 -5.67 23.45
N PRO A 456 5.48 -6.12 23.19
CA PRO A 456 4.72 -6.85 24.20
C PRO A 456 5.24 -8.28 24.28
N GLU A 457 5.39 -8.80 25.50
CA GLU A 457 5.87 -10.16 25.75
C GLU A 457 4.80 -10.96 26.51
N TYR A 458 4.56 -12.19 26.05
CA TYR A 458 3.75 -13.14 26.80
C TYR A 458 4.61 -13.82 27.86
N LYS A 459 4.23 -13.67 29.14
CA LYS A 459 4.99 -14.17 30.29
C LYS A 459 4.36 -15.39 30.96
N GLY A 460 3.23 -15.87 30.44
CA GLY A 460 2.56 -17.05 30.96
C GLY A 460 3.14 -18.36 30.42
N GLU A 461 2.52 -19.47 30.81
CA GLU A 461 2.91 -20.81 30.34
C GLU A 461 2.58 -21.03 28.86
N LYS A 462 3.40 -21.83 28.16
CA LYS A 462 3.19 -22.14 26.74
C LYS A 462 1.75 -22.64 26.52
N PRO A 463 0.94 -22.00 25.66
CA PRO A 463 -0.47 -22.38 25.50
C PRO A 463 -0.63 -23.86 25.10
N THR A 464 -1.54 -24.57 25.77
CA THR A 464 -1.86 -25.97 25.44
C THR A 464 -2.84 -26.08 24.27
N CYS A 465 -2.44 -26.80 23.23
CA CYS A 465 -3.31 -27.19 22.12
C CYS A 465 -4.17 -28.40 22.54
N ALA A 466 -5.48 -28.32 22.31
CA ALA A 466 -6.42 -29.34 22.80
C ALA A 466 -6.39 -30.65 21.99
N GLU A 467 -5.88 -30.60 20.75
CA GLU A 467 -5.85 -31.75 19.86
C GLU A 467 -4.56 -32.57 20.03
N LEU A 468 -4.71 -33.87 20.25
CA LEU A 468 -3.60 -34.83 20.36
C LEU A 468 -2.68 -34.75 19.13
N GLY A 469 -1.41 -34.42 19.36
CA GLY A 469 -0.37 -34.29 18.33
C GLY A 469 -0.10 -32.86 17.85
N TYR A 470 -0.87 -31.87 18.28
CA TYR A 470 -0.62 -30.45 17.99
C TYR A 470 0.11 -29.76 19.13
N GLU A 471 1.08 -28.92 18.79
CA GLU A 471 1.86 -28.11 19.72
C GLU A 471 1.75 -26.62 19.37
N PHE A 472 1.94 -25.77 20.37
CA PHE A 472 1.95 -24.33 20.16
C PHE A 472 3.15 -23.92 19.29
N ASP A 473 2.83 -23.20 18.22
CA ASP A 473 3.69 -22.83 17.10
C ASP A 473 3.72 -21.30 16.93
N GLY A 474 3.55 -20.57 18.04
CA GLY A 474 3.61 -19.11 18.09
C GLY A 474 2.25 -18.42 18.10
N TRP A 475 2.31 -17.10 18.03
CA TRP A 475 1.14 -16.22 18.04
C TRP A 475 0.74 -15.78 16.64
N MET A 476 -0.55 -15.57 16.44
CA MET A 476 -1.11 -15.00 15.22
C MET A 476 -1.99 -13.79 15.56
N PRO A 477 -1.74 -12.59 15.01
CA PRO A 477 -0.60 -12.25 14.14
C PRO A 477 0.75 -12.43 14.87
N ILE A 478 1.87 -12.38 14.13
CA ILE A 478 3.20 -12.43 14.75
C ILE A 478 3.35 -11.22 15.69
N VAL A 479 3.92 -11.43 16.88
CA VAL A 479 4.15 -10.37 17.86
C VAL A 479 5.10 -9.33 17.30
N ALA A 480 4.72 -8.06 17.45
CA ALA A 480 5.44 -6.91 16.89
C ALA A 480 5.29 -5.72 17.84
N ALA A 481 6.07 -4.67 17.60
CA ALA A 481 5.95 -3.42 18.35
C ALA A 481 4.51 -2.89 18.36
N VAL A 482 4.09 -2.37 19.50
CA VAL A 482 2.75 -1.87 19.74
C VAL A 482 2.50 -0.63 18.87
N SER A 483 1.42 -0.66 18.11
CA SER A 483 0.96 0.47 17.29
C SER A 483 -0.54 0.73 17.39
N ALA A 484 -1.29 -0.20 18.00
CA ALA A 484 -2.73 -0.15 18.23
C ALA A 484 -3.10 -1.23 19.24
N ASP A 485 -4.34 -1.19 19.73
CA ASP A 485 -4.95 -2.30 20.45
C ASP A 485 -4.86 -3.58 19.61
N LYS A 486 -4.40 -4.67 20.22
CA LYS A 486 -4.14 -5.92 19.48
C LYS A 486 -4.38 -7.13 20.34
N SER A 487 -4.99 -8.14 19.72
CA SER A 487 -5.13 -9.47 20.31
C SER A 487 -4.30 -10.47 19.51
N TYR A 488 -3.51 -11.27 20.23
CA TYR A 488 -2.66 -12.32 19.73
C TYR A 488 -3.28 -13.67 20.05
N TYR A 489 -3.50 -14.49 19.04
CA TYR A 489 -4.14 -15.80 19.19
C TYR A 489 -3.11 -16.91 19.09
N ALA A 490 -3.19 -17.89 20.00
CA ALA A 490 -2.30 -19.02 19.98
C ALA A 490 -2.50 -19.86 18.71
N ARG A 491 -1.41 -20.10 17.97
CA ARG A 491 -1.37 -20.96 16.80
C ARG A 491 -0.87 -22.35 17.20
N CYS A 492 -1.56 -23.38 16.73
CA CYS A 492 -1.20 -24.77 16.98
C CYS A 492 -0.85 -25.48 15.66
N SER A 493 0.22 -26.28 15.64
CA SER A 493 0.60 -27.11 14.49
C SER A 493 1.03 -28.52 14.91
N LYS A 494 0.86 -29.51 14.03
CA LYS A 494 1.14 -30.92 14.34
C LYS A 494 2.64 -31.20 14.25
N ASN A 495 3.22 -31.82 15.29
CA ASN A 495 4.64 -32.16 15.27
C ASN A 495 4.93 -33.21 14.18
N GLY A 496 5.77 -32.83 13.21
CA GLY A 496 6.09 -33.62 12.01
C GLY A 496 6.33 -32.80 10.73
N ALA A 497 5.98 -31.51 10.72
CA ALA A 497 6.39 -30.57 9.67
C ALA A 497 7.45 -29.62 10.23
N GLY A 498 8.70 -30.07 10.31
CA GLY A 498 9.83 -29.17 10.44
C GLY A 498 9.92 -28.31 9.19
N ILE A 499 9.39 -27.09 9.25
CA ILE A 499 9.66 -26.05 8.26
C ILE A 499 10.37 -24.92 8.99
N SER A 500 11.69 -24.92 8.85
CA SER A 500 12.50 -23.73 8.99
C SER A 500 11.93 -22.64 8.08
N SER A 501 11.81 -21.43 8.59
CA SER A 501 11.34 -20.25 7.88
C SER A 501 11.97 -20.07 6.49
N SER A 502 11.23 -20.36 5.42
CA SER A 502 11.24 -19.65 4.11
C SER A 502 10.42 -20.41 3.05
N SER A 503 9.57 -19.67 2.32
CA SER A 503 9.09 -19.91 0.95
C SER A 503 8.50 -21.28 0.55
N SER A 504 7.21 -21.23 0.17
CA SER A 504 6.57 -21.99 -0.92
C SER A 504 7.19 -23.33 -1.33
N GLU A 505 6.58 -24.43 -0.91
CA GLU A 505 6.13 -25.49 -1.82
C GLU A 505 5.24 -26.53 -1.11
N GLN A 506 4.30 -27.03 -1.90
CA GLN A 506 3.17 -27.90 -1.61
C GLN A 506 3.63 -29.35 -1.30
N PRO A 507 2.97 -30.09 -0.40
CA PRO A 507 3.00 -31.55 -0.45
C PRO A 507 1.70 -32.12 -1.01
N SER A 508 1.90 -33.10 -1.88
CA SER A 508 0.94 -33.99 -2.52
C SER A 508 0.72 -35.27 -1.70
N SER A 509 -0.17 -36.14 -2.21
CA SER A 509 -0.48 -37.53 -1.81
C SER A 509 -1.55 -37.64 -0.71
N SER A 510 -2.80 -37.98 -1.05
CA SER A 510 -3.35 -39.30 -1.43
C SER A 510 -3.54 -40.24 -0.25
N SER A 511 -4.80 -40.51 0.12
CA SER A 511 -5.34 -41.87 0.19
C SER A 511 -6.79 -41.85 0.65
N GLU A 512 -7.47 -42.90 0.21
CA GLU A 512 -8.89 -43.19 0.26
C GLU A 512 -9.43 -43.34 1.68
N ILE A 513 -10.68 -42.92 1.91
CA ILE A 513 -11.45 -43.30 3.10
C ILE A 513 -12.62 -44.17 2.67
N ALA A 514 -12.56 -45.42 3.12
CA ALA A 514 -13.70 -46.31 3.22
C ALA A 514 -14.61 -45.87 4.37
N SER A 515 -15.88 -45.63 4.02
CA SER A 515 -17.12 -45.94 4.74
C SER A 515 -17.20 -45.91 6.27
N ASN A 516 -18.26 -45.21 6.70
CA ASN A 516 -19.16 -45.45 7.83
C ASN A 516 -18.99 -44.60 9.10
N SER A 517 -19.84 -43.56 9.15
CA SER A 517 -20.33 -42.88 10.33
C SER A 517 -21.63 -43.52 10.85
N SER A 518 -21.69 -43.73 12.16
CA SER A 518 -22.88 -43.65 13.03
C SER A 518 -22.41 -43.95 14.46
N SER A 519 -22.83 -43.30 15.54
CA SER A 519 -23.76 -42.22 15.81
C SER A 519 -23.72 -41.96 17.32
N SER A 520 -24.24 -40.80 17.71
CA SER A 520 -25.07 -40.55 18.91
C SER A 520 -24.47 -40.49 20.32
N LEU A 521 -24.65 -39.27 20.89
CA LEU A 521 -25.32 -38.92 22.16
C LEU A 521 -24.70 -39.33 23.51
N GLY A 522 -24.68 -38.37 24.44
CA GLY A 522 -24.69 -38.67 25.88
C GLY A 522 -24.02 -37.65 26.80
N ASP A 523 -24.78 -36.62 27.17
CA ASP A 523 -24.87 -35.89 28.44
C ASP A 523 -23.88 -36.06 29.62
N GLU A 524 -23.63 -34.88 30.22
CA GLU A 524 -23.69 -34.53 31.66
C GLU A 524 -22.60 -34.96 32.67
N THR A 525 -22.26 -33.95 33.48
CA THR A 525 -21.98 -33.99 34.94
C THR A 525 -20.59 -34.34 35.48
N SER A 526 -19.84 -33.26 35.72
CA SER A 526 -19.47 -32.70 37.05
C SER A 526 -18.52 -33.42 38.01
N SER A 527 -17.80 -32.55 38.74
CA SER A 527 -17.14 -32.73 40.04
C SER A 527 -15.77 -33.42 40.00
N SER A 528 -14.75 -33.13 40.83
CA SER A 528 -14.50 -32.18 41.92
C SER A 528 -13.04 -32.43 42.38
N SER A 529 -12.58 -31.62 43.33
CA SER A 529 -11.38 -31.71 44.18
C SER A 529 -10.10 -31.08 43.60
N THR A 530 -9.65 -29.91 44.08
CA THR A 530 -9.02 -29.62 45.39
C THR A 530 -7.80 -30.53 45.63
N ILE A 531 -6.59 -30.00 45.83
CA ILE A 531 -6.08 -29.57 47.14
C ILE A 531 -4.73 -28.83 46.99
N ALA A 532 -4.59 -27.76 47.78
CA ALA A 532 -3.44 -27.20 48.51
C ALA A 532 -2.05 -27.10 47.82
N SER A 533 -1.54 -25.88 47.67
CA SER A 533 -0.57 -25.21 48.58
C SER A 533 0.84 -25.79 48.44
N SER A 534 1.83 -24.98 48.09
CA SER A 534 2.69 -24.24 49.03
C SER A 534 3.66 -23.42 48.16
N SER A 535 3.74 -22.09 48.31
CA SER A 535 4.85 -21.37 49.00
C SER A 535 6.24 -21.92 48.61
N SER A 536 7.20 -21.13 48.16
CA SER A 536 7.64 -19.84 48.69
C SER A 536 8.76 -19.32 47.79
N GLU A 537 8.86 -17.99 47.70
CA GLU A 537 10.06 -17.15 47.93
C GLU A 537 11.42 -17.64 47.39
N ALA A 538 12.36 -16.81 46.97
CA ALA A 538 12.55 -15.38 46.72
C ALA A 538 14.05 -15.28 46.31
N GLU A 539 14.56 -14.06 46.18
CA GLU A 539 15.98 -13.70 46.02
C GLU A 539 16.49 -13.79 44.57
N SER A 540 16.37 -12.76 43.73
CA SER A 540 16.98 -11.42 43.80
C SER A 540 18.49 -11.39 43.98
N SER A 541 19.18 -10.86 42.96
CA SER A 541 20.28 -9.89 43.07
C SER A 541 20.86 -9.68 41.65
N SER A 542 20.58 -8.56 40.98
CA SER A 542 21.24 -7.25 41.12
C SER A 542 22.71 -7.28 40.67
N SER A 543 22.98 -6.63 39.55
CA SER A 543 23.84 -5.43 39.44
C SER A 543 25.10 -5.78 38.63
N ALA A 544 25.72 -4.93 37.83
CA ALA A 544 25.80 -3.48 37.92
C ALA A 544 26.04 -2.83 36.55
N LYS A 545 25.63 -1.56 36.48
CA LYS A 545 26.07 -0.57 35.50
C LYS A 545 27.57 -0.28 35.65
N SER A 546 28.21 0.03 34.52
CA SER A 546 29.29 1.01 34.47
C SER A 546 29.22 1.76 33.14
N GLU A 547 29.10 3.07 33.23
CA GLU A 547 29.19 4.05 32.15
C GLU A 547 30.66 4.31 31.78
N SER A 548 30.94 4.50 30.48
CA SER A 548 31.75 5.65 30.02
C SER A 548 31.76 5.77 28.49
N SER A 549 31.42 6.98 28.04
CA SER A 549 31.59 7.67 26.77
C SER A 549 32.74 7.25 25.82
N SER A 550 32.50 7.23 24.49
CA SER A 550 32.83 8.36 23.58
C SER A 550 32.84 7.96 22.08
N SER A 551 32.13 8.77 21.28
CA SER A 551 32.40 9.25 19.91
C SER A 551 32.69 8.30 18.71
N SER A 552 31.73 8.33 17.78
CA SER A 552 31.86 8.61 16.33
C SER A 552 32.23 7.52 15.30
N LYS A 553 31.48 7.60 14.18
CA LYS A 553 31.68 7.10 12.80
C LYS A 553 31.08 5.74 12.40
N VAL A 554 29.94 5.89 11.72
CA VAL A 554 29.38 5.13 10.58
C VAL A 554 30.33 4.12 9.90
N ASN A 555 29.92 2.86 9.85
CA ASN A 555 29.88 2.07 8.61
C ASN A 555 28.99 0.82 8.77
N SER A 556 28.03 0.66 7.87
CA SER A 556 27.17 -0.51 7.74
C SER A 556 27.94 -1.65 7.08
N SER A 557 28.14 -2.74 7.82
CA SER A 557 28.70 -3.99 7.29
C SER A 557 27.62 -5.06 7.21
N SER A 558 27.30 -5.46 5.99
CA SER A 558 26.65 -6.72 5.67
C SER A 558 27.55 -7.89 6.08
N SER A 559 26.96 -8.95 6.62
CA SER A 559 27.63 -10.24 6.70
C SER A 559 26.66 -11.39 6.45
N LYS A 560 27.22 -12.40 5.81
CA LYS A 560 26.62 -13.51 5.06
C LYS A 560 26.19 -14.67 5.96
N GLY A 561 25.21 -15.45 5.49
CA GLY A 561 25.02 -16.88 5.79
C GLY A 561 24.32 -17.54 4.60
N THR A 562 25.08 -18.19 3.70
CA THR A 562 25.26 -19.66 3.53
C THR A 562 24.19 -20.36 2.70
N ASP A 563 24.66 -20.97 1.61
CA ASP A 563 23.96 -21.63 0.52
C ASP A 563 23.05 -22.80 0.92
N ILE A 564 21.89 -22.89 0.25
CA ILE A 564 21.15 -24.15 0.05
C ILE A 564 20.94 -24.30 -1.46
N ALA A 565 21.42 -25.42 -1.99
CA ALA A 565 21.34 -25.79 -3.40
C ALA A 565 19.87 -25.96 -3.84
N TRP A 566 19.44 -25.12 -4.78
CA TRP A 566 18.18 -25.33 -5.50
C TRP A 566 18.43 -26.24 -6.70
N ASN A 567 17.54 -27.23 -6.87
CA ASN A 567 17.44 -28.03 -8.08
C ASN A 567 17.47 -27.10 -9.30
N THR A 568 18.36 -27.43 -10.23
CA THR A 568 18.62 -26.75 -11.49
C THR A 568 17.34 -26.43 -12.25
N VAL A 569 16.93 -25.15 -12.25
CA VAL A 569 16.15 -24.58 -13.35
C VAL A 569 16.96 -24.86 -14.62
N GLN A 570 16.40 -25.64 -15.55
CA GLN A 570 17.07 -25.85 -16.82
C GLN A 570 17.36 -24.49 -17.46
N PRO A 571 18.60 -24.21 -17.87
CA PRO A 571 18.97 -22.90 -18.35
C PRO A 571 18.21 -22.59 -19.65
N MET A 572 17.60 -21.41 -19.72
CA MET A 572 16.90 -20.90 -20.92
C MET A 572 17.78 -20.92 -22.19
N PHE A 573 19.10 -21.03 -22.03
CA PHE A 573 20.07 -21.33 -23.08
C PHE A 573 21.35 -21.90 -22.44
N ASN A 574 22.05 -22.80 -23.14
CA ASN A 574 23.37 -23.23 -22.75
C ASN A 574 24.41 -22.23 -23.28
N LEU A 575 25.43 -21.95 -22.47
CA LEU A 575 26.51 -21.02 -22.79
C LEU A 575 27.84 -21.71 -22.55
N ALA A 576 28.59 -21.95 -23.62
CA ALA A 576 29.94 -22.49 -23.58
C ALA A 576 30.94 -21.39 -23.94
N VAL A 577 32.07 -21.36 -23.23
CA VAL A 577 33.20 -20.46 -23.50
C VAL A 577 34.34 -21.30 -24.05
N ASN A 578 34.85 -20.94 -25.22
CA ASN A 578 36.04 -21.55 -25.81
C ASN A 578 37.01 -20.44 -26.26
N GLY A 579 38.04 -20.19 -25.45
CA GLY A 579 38.94 -19.05 -25.63
C GLY A 579 38.17 -17.73 -25.58
N MET A 580 38.20 -16.97 -26.69
CA MET A 580 37.46 -15.72 -26.86
C MET A 580 36.06 -15.90 -27.48
N THR A 581 35.62 -17.12 -27.76
CA THR A 581 34.34 -17.41 -28.40
C THR A 581 33.32 -17.92 -27.40
N LEU A 582 32.16 -17.26 -27.39
CA LEU A 582 30.96 -17.70 -26.69
C LEU A 582 30.06 -18.45 -27.67
N THR A 583 29.72 -19.70 -27.34
CA THR A 583 28.75 -20.49 -28.08
C THR A 583 27.48 -20.63 -27.25
N LEU A 584 26.37 -20.15 -27.78
CA LEU A 584 25.04 -20.27 -27.20
C LEU A 584 24.27 -21.36 -27.92
N SER A 585 23.64 -22.27 -27.19
CA SER A 585 22.75 -23.30 -27.74
C SER A 585 21.42 -23.35 -26.99
N ASN A 586 20.37 -23.89 -27.63
CA ASN A 586 18.99 -23.94 -27.12
C ASN A 586 18.32 -22.56 -26.99
N THR A 587 18.63 -21.61 -27.87
CA THR A 587 18.07 -20.25 -27.86
C THR A 587 16.77 -20.16 -28.67
N GLN A 588 15.63 -19.85 -28.05
CA GLN A 588 14.34 -19.61 -28.73
C GLN A 588 14.23 -18.16 -29.24
N GLY A 589 14.89 -17.84 -30.36
CA GLY A 589 14.83 -16.52 -31.00
C GLY A 589 15.35 -15.35 -30.15
N GLY A 590 15.35 -14.13 -30.70
CA GLY A 590 15.76 -12.91 -29.99
C GLY A 590 17.14 -12.36 -30.37
N VAL A 591 17.71 -11.51 -29.51
CA VAL A 591 19.03 -10.86 -29.72
C VAL A 591 19.91 -11.12 -28.52
N VAL A 592 21.10 -11.69 -28.76
CA VAL A 592 22.16 -11.78 -27.75
C VAL A 592 22.82 -10.42 -27.62
N ARG A 593 22.92 -9.88 -26.41
CA ARG A 593 23.69 -8.67 -26.10
C ARG A 593 24.78 -8.99 -25.09
N ILE A 594 25.99 -8.52 -25.33
CA ILE A 594 27.15 -8.75 -24.47
C ILE A 594 27.61 -7.41 -23.94
N PHE A 595 27.78 -7.32 -22.62
CA PHE A 595 28.25 -6.12 -21.93
C PHE A 595 29.60 -6.38 -21.28
N ASP A 596 30.44 -5.36 -21.18
CA ASP A 596 31.65 -5.41 -20.36
C ASP A 596 31.30 -5.31 -18.86
N ALA A 597 32.31 -5.43 -17.99
CA ALA A 597 32.15 -5.34 -16.54
C ALA A 597 31.67 -3.95 -16.04
N LEU A 598 31.74 -2.91 -16.87
CA LEU A 598 31.28 -1.56 -16.57
C LEU A 598 29.86 -1.31 -17.10
N GLY A 599 29.26 -2.27 -17.81
CA GLY A 599 27.90 -2.21 -18.33
C GLY A 599 27.78 -1.65 -19.76
N HIS A 600 28.88 -1.40 -20.48
CA HIS A 600 28.82 -0.98 -21.88
C HIS A 600 28.60 -2.16 -22.81
N MET A 601 27.76 -1.99 -23.84
CA MET A 601 27.48 -3.05 -24.81
C MET A 601 28.63 -3.22 -25.79
N VAL A 602 29.27 -4.39 -25.79
CA VAL A 602 30.46 -4.73 -26.59
C VAL A 602 30.09 -5.44 -27.88
N ALA A 603 29.02 -6.23 -27.88
CA ALA A 603 28.53 -6.91 -29.08
C ALA A 603 27.02 -7.21 -28.99
N ALA A 604 26.34 -7.20 -30.13
CA ALA A 604 24.97 -7.65 -30.26
C ALA A 604 24.79 -8.49 -31.53
N LYS A 605 24.06 -9.61 -31.43
CA LYS A 605 23.83 -10.51 -32.58
C LYS A 605 22.42 -11.09 -32.53
N SER A 606 21.69 -11.01 -33.64
CA SER A 606 20.39 -11.65 -33.77
C SER A 606 20.53 -13.17 -33.84
N ILE A 607 19.60 -13.87 -33.19
CA ILE A 607 19.55 -15.33 -33.12
C ILE A 607 18.67 -15.83 -34.27
N ALA A 608 19.31 -16.26 -35.36
CA ALA A 608 18.63 -16.80 -36.53
C ALA A 608 18.48 -18.34 -36.49
N SER A 609 19.19 -19.04 -35.61
CA SER A 609 19.20 -20.50 -35.47
C SER A 609 19.37 -20.93 -34.01
N ALA A 610 19.09 -22.20 -33.70
CA ALA A 610 19.14 -22.75 -32.34
C ALA A 610 20.54 -22.78 -31.69
N THR A 611 21.59 -22.42 -32.44
CA THR A 611 22.97 -22.29 -31.93
C THR A 611 23.66 -21.12 -32.61
N THR A 612 24.26 -20.22 -31.83
CA THR A 612 25.01 -19.06 -32.35
C THR A 612 26.34 -18.90 -31.61
N SER A 613 27.38 -18.49 -32.35
CA SER A 613 28.70 -18.20 -31.77
C SER A 613 29.05 -16.72 -31.95
N ILE A 614 29.67 -16.14 -30.93
CA ILE A 614 30.14 -14.75 -30.90
C ILE A 614 31.57 -14.72 -30.35
N THR A 615 32.50 -14.16 -31.10
CA THR A 615 33.90 -14.00 -30.68
C THR A 615 34.15 -12.57 -30.24
N LEU A 616 34.64 -12.39 -29.02
CA LEU A 616 35.02 -11.08 -28.48
C LEU A 616 36.50 -10.80 -28.74
N GLN A 617 36.89 -9.52 -28.77
CA GLN A 617 38.24 -9.09 -29.14
C GLN A 617 39.17 -8.89 -27.94
N THR A 618 38.60 -8.83 -26.73
CA THR A 618 39.35 -8.59 -25.50
C THR A 618 39.03 -9.66 -24.45
N PRO A 619 40.02 -10.06 -23.62
CA PRO A 619 39.79 -10.91 -22.46
C PRO A 619 39.19 -10.07 -21.33
N GLY A 620 38.35 -10.68 -20.51
CA GLY A 620 37.68 -9.96 -19.42
C GLY A 620 36.39 -10.61 -18.93
N ASN A 621 35.76 -9.93 -17.99
CA ASN A 621 34.45 -10.31 -17.46
C ASN A 621 33.37 -9.67 -18.33
N TYR A 622 32.48 -10.50 -18.86
CA TYR A 622 31.38 -10.08 -19.70
C TYR A 622 30.06 -10.57 -19.15
N ILE A 623 29.01 -9.79 -19.36
CA ILE A 623 27.63 -10.15 -19.04
C ILE A 623 26.93 -10.44 -20.36
N VAL A 624 26.53 -11.68 -20.56
CA VAL A 624 25.76 -12.12 -21.73
C VAL A 624 24.28 -12.09 -21.37
N ARG A 625 23.48 -11.34 -22.13
CA ARG A 625 22.03 -11.24 -21.97
C ARG A 625 21.30 -11.81 -23.17
N VAL A 626 20.33 -12.69 -22.91
CA VAL A 626 19.43 -13.29 -23.91
C VAL A 626 18.03 -13.40 -23.30
N ASN A 627 17.02 -12.82 -23.96
CA ASN A 627 15.60 -12.93 -23.60
C ASN A 627 15.29 -12.72 -22.10
N GLY A 628 15.92 -11.71 -21.48
CA GLY A 628 15.72 -11.36 -20.07
C GLY A 628 16.60 -12.13 -19.08
N ALA A 629 17.23 -13.24 -19.49
CA ALA A 629 18.23 -13.94 -18.69
C ALA A 629 19.62 -13.33 -18.86
N SER A 630 20.39 -13.25 -17.78
CA SER A 630 21.77 -12.76 -17.79
C SER A 630 22.73 -13.79 -17.20
N ARG A 631 23.91 -13.94 -17.82
CA ARG A 631 24.99 -14.78 -17.32
C ARG A 631 26.33 -14.06 -17.43
N SER A 632 27.07 -14.04 -16.33
CA SER A 632 28.45 -13.56 -16.33
C SER A 632 29.38 -14.66 -16.81
N VAL A 633 30.30 -14.31 -17.71
CA VAL A 633 31.33 -15.20 -18.25
C VAL A 633 32.67 -14.50 -18.21
N ILE A 634 33.72 -15.30 -18.02
CA ILE A 634 35.09 -14.83 -18.05
C ILE A 634 35.72 -15.42 -19.30
N LEU A 635 36.12 -14.56 -20.24
CA LEU A 635 36.89 -14.97 -21.41
C LEU A 635 38.37 -14.74 -21.11
N LYS A 636 39.17 -15.79 -21.35
CA LYS A 636 40.61 -15.82 -21.09
C LYS A 636 41.40 -15.93 -22.36
#